data_AF-A0A8S3QUK4-F1
#
_entry.id   AF-A0A8S3QUK4-F1
#
_cell.length_a   1.000
_cell.length_b   1.000
_cell.length_c   1.000
_cell.angle_alpha   90.00
_cell.angle_beta   90.00
_cell.angle_gamma   90.00
#
_symmetry.space_group_name_H-M   'P 1'
#
loop_
_entity.id
_entity.type
_entity.pdbx_description
1 polymer ?
#
loop_
_entity_poly.entity_id
_entity_poly.type
_entity_poly.pdbx_seq_one_letter_code
_entity_poly.pdbx_strand_id
1 'polypeptide(L)'
;MNDIIKLCGFTTLKSSNNLFISEKKSDNVILSSATPESPGITRSITKQRQTEEVHLAEAVSSSKDNASTTHETSSPSFNFNLAKTDILVIERKHEERTKGFVTMEFQNAAASLCAHFENIGDYEPRSEQSHILETLTKNCKEHQTVVIFCNICAEILESGSSSEYPGIPTQHIEPLTTMLFVLVNCSDNNDDISSIISKQSNFLRTVTKKLQQWTIPHFSEIDMKSVEGSDILDTLCTVLHNITMFEDNVPKVRDVNCIEAMKPYLESKDNTIRLLCLATLADLVNESESEIIKSNGDVIKFLMLTISMALETDDRTEDGWSLMELNSSNHGAVPLLVKIHNSGNIEEQREAARAIWTLSFDKKNKKEMIEKKTWNVIETLENKSQSSDEEVKEISRQALWTIKDQQNSFQPLPSDSRHIMISYNWGHQDKVLKIRDSLKDIGHRVWMDVDNMHGSTIDSMAKAVEEAYIVLMCYSFKYKNSDSCRNEAEYAYTLKKKIIPLKMEKDYKADGWLGFIIGAKKFFEFSGKYEYEDKVNELIREVQEAVDSNTDMLVEVPALVDKLTTKPILQSGSPVMSAPKPKEDQSNLINIVRKWTPSQVEKWLDKNNLPKKLLGRLRGKDIAFLRLLANQSHNTFYQTIREQLNIKDIKSMSDFLFALEDIDTDMTDLHSSSSL
;
A
#
# COMPACT_ATOMS: atom_id res chain seq x y z
N MET A 1 13.36 6.96 -2.07
CA MET A 1 13.68 5.53 -1.80
C MET A 1 12.91 5.00 -0.60
N ASN A 2 12.71 5.81 0.46
CA ASN A 2 11.66 5.60 1.47
C ASN A 2 10.25 5.53 0.84
N ASP A 3 10.02 6.33 -0.20
CA ASP A 3 8.74 6.47 -0.90
C ASP A 3 8.41 5.28 -1.83
N ILE A 4 9.37 4.39 -2.10
CA ILE A 4 9.35 3.43 -3.23
C ILE A 4 8.66 2.10 -2.89
N ILE A 5 8.52 1.78 -1.61
CA ILE A 5 7.96 0.50 -1.13
C ILE A 5 6.64 0.69 -0.38
N LYS A 6 6.43 1.89 0.20
CA LYS A 6 5.21 2.22 0.96
C LYS A 6 3.98 2.42 0.08
N LEU A 7 4.18 2.61 -1.23
CA LEU A 7 3.12 2.71 -2.23
C LEU A 7 2.68 1.33 -2.77
N CYS A 8 3.35 0.24 -2.40
CA CYS A 8 3.03 -1.13 -2.83
C CYS A 8 1.74 -1.65 -2.16
N GLY A 9 0.69 -0.84 -2.13
CA GLY A 9 -0.66 -1.31 -1.90
C GLY A 9 -0.99 -2.29 -3.01
N PHE A 10 -0.74 -3.57 -2.77
CA PHE A 10 -1.32 -4.65 -3.54
C PHE A 10 -2.82 -4.61 -3.24
N THR A 11 -3.58 -3.85 -4.03
CA THR A 11 -5.04 -3.93 -4.01
C THR A 11 -5.45 -5.03 -4.97
N THR A 12 -5.80 -6.19 -4.43
CA THR A 12 -6.58 -7.19 -5.17
C THR A 12 -8.02 -6.67 -5.29
N LEU A 13 -8.31 -5.91 -6.35
CA LEU A 13 -9.62 -6.08 -6.99
C LEU A 13 -9.52 -7.40 -7.76
N LYS A 14 -9.65 -8.51 -7.04
CA LYS A 14 -9.76 -9.82 -7.67
C LYS A 14 -11.06 -9.81 -8.45
N SER A 15 -10.98 -9.50 -9.74
CA SER A 15 -12.12 -9.53 -10.65
C SER A 15 -12.45 -10.98 -10.98
N SER A 16 -12.82 -11.79 -9.99
CA SER A 16 -13.42 -13.14 -10.16
C SER A 16 -12.66 -14.13 -11.07
N ASN A 17 -11.46 -13.81 -11.55
CA ASN A 17 -10.87 -14.51 -12.70
C ASN A 17 -9.92 -15.63 -12.33
N ASN A 18 -9.56 -15.76 -11.04
CA ASN A 18 -8.83 -16.91 -10.55
C ASN A 18 -9.28 -17.19 -9.11
N LEU A 19 -10.31 -18.02 -8.97
CA LEU A 19 -10.27 -19.04 -7.91
C LEU A 19 -8.92 -19.75 -8.06
N PHE A 20 -8.38 -20.28 -6.97
CA PHE A 20 -7.15 -21.07 -7.05
C PHE A 20 -7.44 -22.32 -7.93
N ILE A 21 -7.36 -22.19 -9.25
CA ILE A 21 -7.56 -23.29 -10.19
C ILE A 21 -6.17 -23.90 -10.32
N SER A 22 -5.98 -25.11 -9.77
CA SER A 22 -4.80 -25.89 -10.15
C SER A 22 -4.91 -26.10 -11.68
N GLU A 23 -4.05 -25.46 -12.47
CA GLU A 23 -3.92 -25.80 -13.88
C GLU A 23 -3.36 -27.23 -14.00
N LYS A 24 -4.24 -28.24 -13.96
CA LYS A 24 -3.92 -29.50 -14.63
C LYS A 24 -4.09 -29.26 -16.12
N LYS A 25 -3.01 -28.80 -16.77
CA LYS A 25 -2.90 -28.90 -18.24
C LYS A 25 -3.01 -30.36 -18.63
N SER A 26 -4.20 -30.76 -19.05
CA SER A 26 -4.39 -32.00 -19.81
C SER A 26 -3.86 -31.77 -21.22
N ASP A 27 -2.57 -32.03 -21.42
CA ASP A 27 -1.96 -32.09 -22.74
C ASP A 27 -2.47 -33.33 -23.49
N ASN A 28 -3.59 -33.19 -24.19
CA ASN A 28 -3.94 -34.06 -25.30
C ASN A 28 -3.41 -33.43 -26.59
N VAL A 29 -2.11 -33.53 -26.82
CA VAL A 29 -1.53 -33.32 -28.16
C VAL A 29 -1.42 -34.68 -28.84
N ILE A 30 -2.35 -34.93 -29.76
CA ILE A 30 -2.24 -35.99 -30.76
C ILE A 30 -1.11 -35.59 -31.70
N LEU A 31 0.07 -36.19 -31.54
CA LEU A 31 1.12 -36.17 -32.56
C LEU A 31 1.19 -37.55 -33.22
N SER A 32 0.79 -37.58 -34.48
CA SER A 32 0.90 -38.72 -35.37
C SER A 32 2.35 -38.96 -35.82
N SER A 33 2.88 -40.15 -35.57
CA SER A 33 3.86 -40.77 -36.47
C SER A 33 3.81 -42.30 -36.39
N ALA A 34 3.56 -42.92 -37.54
CA ALA A 34 3.77 -44.34 -37.87
C ALA A 34 5.26 -44.71 -37.62
N THR A 35 5.74 -45.92 -37.27
CA THR A 35 5.37 -47.37 -37.27
C THR A 35 6.65 -48.12 -36.75
N PRO A 36 6.76 -49.48 -36.63
CA PRO A 36 5.81 -50.57 -36.36
C PRO A 36 6.28 -51.59 -35.25
N GLU A 37 5.38 -52.54 -34.93
CA GLU A 37 5.61 -53.93 -34.42
C GLU A 37 5.97 -54.24 -32.93
N SER A 38 4.92 -54.55 -32.14
CA SER A 38 4.57 -55.83 -31.42
C SER A 38 5.64 -56.77 -30.78
N PRO A 39 5.28 -57.70 -29.83
CA PRO A 39 4.03 -57.89 -29.06
C PRO A 39 4.20 -58.19 -27.53
N GLY A 40 3.13 -57.92 -26.77
CA GLY A 40 2.63 -58.85 -25.73
C GLY A 40 3.07 -58.64 -24.27
N ILE A 41 2.13 -58.28 -23.40
CA ILE A 41 1.60 -59.15 -22.33
C ILE A 41 0.52 -58.37 -21.55
N THR A 42 -0.68 -58.92 -21.64
CA THR A 42 -1.88 -58.56 -20.88
C THR A 42 -1.73 -59.02 -19.43
N ARG A 43 -2.09 -58.18 -18.44
CA ARG A 43 -2.67 -58.67 -17.17
C ARG A 43 -3.57 -57.61 -16.51
N SER A 44 -4.85 -57.95 -16.52
CA SER A 44 -5.98 -57.32 -15.84
C SER A 44 -5.78 -57.18 -14.34
N ILE A 45 -6.28 -56.08 -13.75
CA ILE A 45 -7.02 -56.12 -12.48
C ILE A 45 -8.22 -55.16 -12.57
N THR A 46 -9.40 -55.77 -12.43
CA THR A 46 -10.75 -55.25 -12.44
C THR A 46 -11.09 -54.52 -11.13
N LYS A 47 -11.83 -53.41 -11.18
CA LYS A 47 -12.78 -53.04 -10.12
C LYS A 47 -14.05 -52.44 -10.73
N GLN A 48 -15.13 -53.21 -10.62
CA GLN A 48 -16.51 -52.86 -10.93
C GLN A 48 -17.04 -51.83 -9.91
N ARG A 49 -17.85 -50.88 -10.37
CA ARG A 49 -18.91 -50.28 -9.55
C ARG A 49 -20.19 -50.29 -10.37
N GLN A 50 -21.17 -51.05 -9.88
CA GLN A 50 -22.48 -51.27 -10.47
C GLN A 50 -23.37 -50.03 -10.30
N THR A 51 -24.07 -49.72 -11.38
CA THR A 51 -25.29 -48.94 -11.49
C THR A 51 -26.47 -49.73 -10.94
N GLU A 52 -27.32 -49.08 -10.13
CA GLU A 52 -28.70 -49.53 -9.87
C GLU A 52 -29.64 -48.34 -10.12
N GLU A 53 -30.15 -48.25 -11.36
CA GLU A 53 -31.39 -47.53 -11.69
C GLU A 53 -32.54 -48.56 -11.61
N VAL A 54 -33.54 -48.27 -10.78
CA VAL A 54 -34.79 -49.04 -10.75
C VAL A 54 -35.87 -48.22 -11.47
N HIS A 55 -36.33 -48.80 -12.58
CA HIS A 55 -37.52 -48.41 -13.32
C HIS A 55 -38.79 -48.33 -12.45
N LEU A 56 -39.59 -47.28 -12.65
CA LEU A 56 -41.05 -47.43 -12.75
C LEU A 56 -41.63 -46.24 -13.52
N ALA A 57 -42.15 -46.50 -14.72
CA ALA A 57 -42.91 -45.56 -15.52
C ALA A 57 -44.23 -46.22 -15.92
N GLU A 58 -45.35 -45.64 -15.51
CA GLU A 58 -46.73 -45.77 -16.02
C GLU A 58 -47.52 -44.60 -15.41
N ALA A 59 -48.49 -43.92 -16.01
CA ALA A 59 -48.98 -43.77 -17.37
C ALA A 59 -50.02 -42.63 -17.28
N VAL A 60 -49.95 -41.57 -18.09
CA VAL A 60 -51.14 -40.78 -18.46
C VAL A 60 -50.98 -40.28 -19.89
N SER A 61 -52.04 -40.52 -20.65
CA SER A 61 -52.22 -40.39 -22.10
C SER A 61 -52.51 -38.96 -22.59
N SER A 62 -51.90 -38.63 -23.73
CA SER A 62 -52.44 -37.91 -24.90
C SER A 62 -53.41 -36.72 -24.73
N SER A 63 -52.98 -35.53 -25.16
CA SER A 63 -53.53 -34.87 -26.35
C SER A 63 -52.61 -33.71 -26.78
N LYS A 64 -52.36 -33.65 -28.09
CA LYS A 64 -51.57 -32.64 -28.80
C LYS A 64 -52.16 -31.24 -28.59
N ASP A 65 -51.30 -30.23 -28.46
CA ASP A 65 -51.37 -29.02 -29.29
C ASP A 65 -50.09 -28.16 -29.19
N ASN A 66 -49.47 -27.99 -30.35
CA ASN A 66 -48.73 -26.84 -30.88
C ASN A 66 -47.81 -25.98 -29.99
N ALA A 67 -46.51 -26.20 -30.19
CA ALA A 67 -45.50 -25.20 -30.58
C ALA A 67 -45.44 -23.86 -29.81
N SER A 68 -44.50 -23.77 -28.88
CA SER A 68 -43.49 -22.71 -28.89
C SER A 68 -42.23 -23.19 -28.15
N THR A 69 -41.18 -23.47 -28.91
CA THR A 69 -39.84 -23.79 -28.39
C THR A 69 -39.24 -22.51 -27.80
N THR A 70 -39.24 -22.38 -26.48
CA THR A 70 -38.27 -21.54 -25.77
C THR A 70 -37.26 -22.50 -25.14
N HIS A 71 -36.09 -22.64 -25.77
CA HIS A 71 -34.93 -23.21 -25.12
C HIS A 71 -34.50 -22.25 -24.01
N GLU A 72 -35.05 -22.42 -22.81
CA GLU A 72 -34.41 -21.91 -21.60
C GLU A 72 -33.20 -22.81 -21.34
N THR A 73 -32.02 -22.29 -21.64
CA THR A 73 -30.76 -22.83 -21.13
C THR A 73 -30.71 -22.53 -19.64
N SER A 74 -31.20 -23.46 -18.80
CA SER A 74 -31.04 -23.32 -17.35
C SER A 74 -29.57 -23.56 -17.00
N SER A 75 -28.86 -22.51 -16.61
CA SER A 75 -27.57 -22.63 -15.94
C SER A 75 -27.70 -23.58 -14.74
N PRO A 76 -26.71 -24.46 -14.46
CA PRO A 76 -26.77 -25.36 -13.32
C PRO A 76 -26.90 -24.54 -12.02
N SER A 77 -27.88 -24.86 -11.17
CA SER A 77 -28.08 -24.16 -9.90
C SER A 77 -27.10 -24.65 -8.83
N PHE A 78 -26.41 -23.74 -8.14
CA PHE A 78 -25.48 -24.09 -7.07
C PHE A 78 -26.19 -24.80 -5.89
N ASN A 79 -25.60 -25.90 -5.40
CA ASN A 79 -26.20 -26.70 -4.32
C ASN A 79 -25.75 -26.23 -2.92
N PHE A 80 -26.35 -25.15 -2.43
CA PHE A 80 -26.07 -24.62 -1.09
C PHE A 80 -26.40 -25.60 0.05
N ASN A 81 -27.36 -26.50 -0.14
CA ASN A 81 -27.76 -27.47 0.89
C ASN A 81 -26.67 -28.52 1.15
N LEU A 82 -26.00 -28.98 0.09
CA LEU A 82 -24.89 -29.92 0.22
C LEU A 82 -23.72 -29.27 0.94
N ALA A 83 -23.29 -28.09 0.50
CA ALA A 83 -22.20 -27.35 1.15
C ALA A 83 -22.48 -27.08 2.64
N LYS A 84 -23.73 -26.72 2.99
CA LYS A 84 -24.13 -26.55 4.38
C LYS A 84 -24.10 -27.87 5.16
N THR A 85 -24.48 -28.98 4.54
CA THR A 85 -24.41 -30.31 5.16
C THR A 85 -22.96 -30.69 5.45
N ASP A 86 -22.05 -30.45 4.51
CA ASP A 86 -20.61 -30.70 4.69
C ASP A 86 -20.02 -29.87 5.84
N ILE A 87 -20.37 -28.58 5.91
CA ILE A 87 -19.97 -27.69 7.02
C ILE A 87 -20.44 -28.23 8.37
N LEU A 88 -21.69 -28.72 8.48
CA LEU A 88 -22.22 -29.32 9.71
C LEU A 88 -21.53 -30.65 10.06
N VAL A 89 -21.10 -31.42 9.06
CA VAL A 89 -20.30 -32.64 9.29
C VAL A 89 -18.92 -32.27 9.83
N ILE A 90 -18.26 -31.27 9.25
CA ILE A 90 -16.98 -30.74 9.72
C ILE A 90 -17.11 -30.27 11.18
N GLU A 91 -18.12 -29.45 11.47
CA GLU A 91 -18.40 -28.94 12.82
C GLU A 91 -18.63 -30.07 13.82
N ARG A 92 -19.35 -31.13 13.46
CA ARG A 92 -19.58 -32.26 14.38
C ARG A 92 -18.35 -33.15 14.55
N LYS A 93 -17.69 -33.49 13.44
CA LYS A 93 -16.68 -34.55 13.39
C LYS A 93 -15.30 -34.09 13.82
N HIS A 94 -15.06 -32.78 13.90
CA HIS A 94 -13.78 -32.29 14.41
C HIS A 94 -13.53 -32.69 15.88
N GLU A 95 -14.55 -32.83 16.71
CA GLU A 95 -14.40 -33.21 18.13
C GLU A 95 -14.08 -34.71 18.31
N GLU A 96 -14.46 -35.55 17.35
CA GLU A 96 -14.26 -37.01 17.39
C GLU A 96 -12.82 -37.40 16.97
N ARG A 97 -11.96 -36.42 16.69
CA ARG A 97 -10.61 -36.61 16.16
C ARG A 97 -9.59 -36.91 17.27
N THR A 98 -8.57 -37.74 16.96
CA THR A 98 -7.32 -37.76 17.74
C THR A 98 -6.37 -36.70 17.20
N LYS A 99 -5.59 -36.01 18.04
CA LYS A 99 -4.71 -34.88 17.66
C LYS A 99 -4.01 -35.07 16.29
N GLY A 100 -4.30 -34.22 15.32
CA GLY A 100 -3.77 -34.27 13.93
C GLY A 100 -4.41 -35.32 12.99
N PHE A 101 -5.24 -36.24 13.48
CA PHE A 101 -5.90 -37.29 12.70
C PHE A 101 -7.39 -37.01 12.57
N VAL A 102 -7.78 -36.51 11.41
CA VAL A 102 -9.18 -36.32 11.03
C VAL A 102 -9.83 -37.65 10.61
N THR A 103 -11.13 -37.81 10.87
CA THR A 103 -11.89 -38.99 10.45
C THR A 103 -12.10 -38.98 8.94
N MET A 104 -12.36 -40.15 8.34
CA MET A 104 -12.69 -40.25 6.91
C MET A 104 -13.94 -39.42 6.54
N GLU A 105 -14.93 -39.38 7.45
CA GLU A 105 -16.13 -38.55 7.27
C GLU A 105 -15.80 -37.05 7.24
N PHE A 106 -14.90 -36.60 8.11
CA PHE A 106 -14.40 -35.22 8.10
C PHE A 106 -13.66 -34.92 6.80
N GLN A 107 -12.74 -35.80 6.38
CA GLN A 107 -11.96 -35.62 5.15
C GLN A 107 -12.86 -35.50 3.92
N ASN A 108 -13.86 -36.39 3.80
CA ASN A 108 -14.81 -36.35 2.69
C ASN A 108 -15.64 -35.05 2.68
N ALA A 109 -16.09 -34.59 3.85
CA ALA A 109 -16.83 -33.33 3.95
C ALA A 109 -15.95 -32.11 3.64
N ALA A 110 -14.69 -32.09 4.10
CA ALA A 110 -13.74 -31.04 3.78
C ALA A 110 -13.39 -31.01 2.28
N ALA A 111 -13.20 -32.19 1.67
CA ALA A 111 -12.94 -32.32 0.23
C ALA A 111 -14.15 -31.87 -0.61
N SER A 112 -15.37 -32.26 -0.21
CA SER A 112 -16.62 -31.81 -0.84
C SER A 112 -16.78 -30.28 -0.74
N LEU A 113 -16.54 -29.71 0.44
CA LEU A 113 -16.53 -28.25 0.64
C LEU A 113 -15.46 -27.56 -0.21
N CYS A 114 -14.26 -28.12 -0.32
CA CYS A 114 -13.19 -27.60 -1.18
C CYS A 114 -13.61 -27.59 -2.65
N ALA A 115 -14.18 -28.70 -3.14
CA ALA A 115 -14.71 -28.79 -4.50
C ALA A 115 -15.80 -27.74 -4.78
N HIS A 116 -16.61 -27.37 -3.77
CA HIS A 116 -17.55 -26.27 -3.93
C HIS A 116 -16.87 -24.93 -4.20
N PHE A 117 -15.73 -24.63 -3.57
CA PHE A 117 -14.94 -23.43 -3.87
C PHE A 117 -14.24 -23.51 -5.23
N GLU A 118 -13.64 -24.65 -5.57
CA GLU A 118 -12.95 -24.87 -6.86
C GLU A 118 -13.87 -24.59 -8.06
N ASN A 119 -15.13 -25.03 -7.97
CA ASN A 119 -16.08 -24.96 -9.07
C ASN A 119 -16.86 -23.63 -9.14
N ILE A 120 -16.60 -22.63 -8.28
CA ILE A 120 -17.31 -21.34 -8.35
C ILE A 120 -17.12 -20.68 -9.74
N GLY A 121 -15.99 -20.91 -10.40
CA GLY A 121 -15.64 -20.29 -11.68
C GLY A 121 -16.49 -20.80 -12.84
N ASP A 122 -17.18 -21.93 -12.66
CA ASP A 122 -18.05 -22.54 -13.67
C ASP A 122 -19.42 -21.84 -13.77
N TYR A 123 -19.75 -20.94 -12.85
CA TYR A 123 -21.03 -20.24 -12.79
C TYR A 123 -20.94 -18.87 -13.46
N GLU A 124 -21.97 -18.50 -14.23
CA GLU A 124 -22.07 -17.19 -14.88
C GLU A 124 -23.50 -16.64 -14.71
N PRO A 125 -23.68 -15.34 -14.43
CA PRO A 125 -22.69 -14.26 -14.50
C PRO A 125 -21.77 -14.15 -13.26
N ARG A 126 -20.66 -13.38 -13.33
CA ARG A 126 -19.79 -13.03 -12.16
C ARG A 126 -20.52 -12.62 -10.87
N SER A 127 -21.71 -12.03 -10.97
CA SER A 127 -22.53 -11.69 -9.80
C SER A 127 -23.04 -12.93 -9.05
N GLU A 128 -23.29 -14.03 -9.75
CA GLU A 128 -23.63 -15.33 -9.17
C GLU A 128 -22.41 -15.95 -8.48
N GLN A 129 -21.22 -15.90 -9.10
CA GLN A 129 -19.97 -16.36 -8.48
C GLN A 129 -19.72 -15.65 -7.14
N SER A 130 -19.89 -14.32 -7.13
CA SER A 130 -19.71 -13.48 -5.94
C SER A 130 -20.73 -13.86 -4.86
N HIS A 131 -22.00 -14.07 -5.23
CA HIS A 131 -23.04 -14.48 -4.30
C HIS A 131 -22.78 -15.86 -3.68
N ILE A 132 -22.30 -16.82 -4.48
CA ILE A 132 -21.92 -18.16 -4.00
C ILE A 132 -20.78 -18.05 -3.00
N LEU A 133 -19.71 -17.33 -3.35
CA LEU A 133 -18.54 -17.12 -2.50
C LEU A 133 -18.92 -16.47 -1.16
N GLU A 134 -19.71 -15.40 -1.19
CA GLU A 134 -20.20 -14.71 0.01
C GLU A 134 -21.02 -15.65 0.89
N THR A 135 -21.91 -16.45 0.29
CA THR A 135 -22.80 -17.36 1.03
C THR A 135 -22.01 -18.52 1.66
N LEU A 136 -21.08 -19.13 0.93
CA LEU A 136 -20.20 -20.17 1.47
C LEU A 136 -19.34 -19.63 2.61
N THR A 137 -18.72 -18.47 2.41
CA THR A 137 -17.85 -17.84 3.40
C THR A 137 -18.63 -17.49 4.68
N LYS A 138 -19.86 -16.98 4.52
CA LYS A 138 -20.77 -16.73 5.64
C LYS A 138 -21.09 -18.01 6.42
N ASN A 139 -21.43 -19.10 5.73
CA ASN A 139 -21.69 -20.38 6.39
C ASN A 139 -20.45 -20.93 7.12
N CYS A 140 -19.26 -20.84 6.51
CA CYS A 140 -17.99 -21.20 7.14
C CYS A 140 -17.70 -20.37 8.40
N LYS A 141 -18.09 -19.09 8.41
CA LYS A 141 -17.99 -18.20 9.58
C LYS A 141 -18.96 -18.63 10.69
N GLU A 142 -20.24 -18.80 10.36
CA GLU A 142 -21.30 -19.13 11.32
C GLU A 142 -21.03 -20.45 12.07
N HIS A 143 -20.48 -21.44 11.37
CA HIS A 143 -20.17 -22.77 11.90
C HIS A 143 -18.71 -22.96 12.34
N GLN A 144 -17.96 -21.86 12.51
CA GLN A 144 -16.57 -21.86 12.98
C GLN A 144 -15.60 -22.72 12.15
N THR A 145 -15.95 -23.05 10.90
CA THR A 145 -15.13 -23.89 10.00
C THR A 145 -13.72 -23.35 9.84
N VAL A 146 -13.58 -22.02 9.71
CA VAL A 146 -12.28 -21.34 9.61
C VAL A 146 -11.41 -21.59 10.84
N VAL A 147 -11.97 -21.50 12.05
CA VAL A 147 -11.24 -21.73 13.30
C VAL A 147 -10.83 -23.21 13.41
N ILE A 148 -11.74 -24.12 13.08
CA ILE A 148 -11.49 -25.56 13.08
C ILE A 148 -10.33 -25.89 12.13
N PHE A 149 -10.35 -25.36 10.92
CA PHE A 149 -9.31 -25.59 9.92
C PHE A 149 -7.97 -25.01 10.35
N CYS A 150 -7.90 -23.78 10.86
CA CYS A 150 -6.66 -23.22 11.41
C CYS A 150 -6.05 -24.12 12.50
N ASN A 151 -6.87 -24.64 13.42
CA ASN A 151 -6.41 -25.50 14.50
C ASN A 151 -5.85 -26.84 13.99
N ILE A 152 -6.58 -27.52 13.10
CA ILE A 152 -6.15 -28.82 12.56
C ILE A 152 -4.92 -28.65 11.66
N CYS A 153 -4.88 -27.60 10.82
CA CYS A 153 -3.70 -27.29 10.02
C CYS A 153 -2.47 -27.06 10.91
N ALA A 154 -2.60 -26.34 12.02
CA ALA A 154 -1.51 -26.16 12.98
C ALA A 154 -1.04 -27.49 13.58
N GLU A 155 -1.96 -28.36 14.00
CA GLU A 155 -1.63 -29.70 14.53
C GLU A 155 -0.88 -30.56 13.50
N ILE A 156 -1.33 -30.57 12.24
CA ILE A 156 -0.68 -31.33 11.16
C ILE A 156 0.72 -30.77 10.88
N LEU A 157 0.84 -29.45 10.74
CA LEU A 157 2.13 -28.78 10.52
C LEU A 157 3.10 -29.06 11.68
N GLU A 158 2.64 -29.01 12.94
CA GLU A 158 3.46 -29.34 14.12
C GLU A 158 3.95 -30.79 14.13
N SER A 159 3.19 -31.72 13.56
CA SER A 159 3.58 -33.14 13.49
C SER A 159 4.73 -33.41 12.51
N GLY A 160 4.96 -32.50 11.57
CA GLY A 160 5.96 -32.67 10.53
C GLY A 160 7.40 -32.50 11.01
N SER A 161 8.31 -33.29 10.45
CA SER A 161 9.75 -33.19 10.71
C SER A 161 10.28 -31.79 10.42
N SER A 162 11.28 -31.36 11.19
CA SER A 162 12.03 -30.13 10.94
C SER A 162 13.28 -30.35 10.08
N SER A 163 13.66 -31.61 9.82
CA SER A 163 14.88 -31.96 9.06
C SER A 163 14.64 -32.19 7.58
N GLU A 164 13.37 -32.24 7.14
CA GLU A 164 12.97 -32.57 5.78
C GLU A 164 11.89 -31.60 5.31
N TYR A 165 11.87 -31.32 4.00
CA TYR A 165 10.81 -30.55 3.36
C TYR A 165 9.86 -31.50 2.60
N PRO A 166 8.53 -31.34 2.73
CA PRO A 166 7.84 -30.54 3.74
C PRO A 166 7.87 -31.23 5.12
N GLY A 167 8.36 -32.48 5.19
CA GLY A 167 8.44 -33.25 6.43
C GLY A 167 7.08 -33.66 6.99
N ILE A 168 6.00 -33.43 6.25
CA ILE A 168 4.62 -33.82 6.58
C ILE A 168 4.41 -35.26 6.13
N PRO A 169 3.81 -36.14 6.96
CA PRO A 169 3.49 -37.50 6.51
C PRO A 169 2.51 -37.46 5.33
N THR A 170 2.78 -38.25 4.28
CA THR A 170 2.02 -38.24 3.01
C THR A 170 0.51 -38.29 3.19
N GLN A 171 0.01 -39.10 4.14
CA GLN A 171 -1.42 -39.22 4.46
C GLN A 171 -2.10 -37.94 4.96
N HIS A 172 -1.32 -36.93 5.37
CA HIS A 172 -1.81 -35.64 5.87
C HIS A 172 -1.63 -34.50 4.88
N ILE A 173 -0.92 -34.72 3.76
CA ILE A 173 -0.67 -33.68 2.75
C ILE A 173 -1.98 -33.26 2.10
N GLU A 174 -2.76 -34.20 1.55
CA GLU A 174 -4.04 -33.89 0.92
C GLU A 174 -5.03 -33.22 1.90
N PRO A 175 -5.32 -33.76 3.10
CA PRO A 175 -6.18 -33.09 4.08
C PRO A 175 -5.72 -31.67 4.45
N LEU A 176 -4.40 -31.45 4.57
CA LEU A 176 -3.84 -30.14 4.87
C LEU A 176 -4.09 -29.17 3.72
N THR A 177 -3.76 -29.56 2.49
CA THR A 177 -3.95 -28.72 1.30
C THR A 177 -5.43 -28.37 1.11
N THR A 178 -6.34 -29.33 1.27
CA THR A 178 -7.81 -29.10 1.21
C THR A 178 -8.27 -28.02 2.19
N MET A 179 -7.86 -28.11 3.46
CA MET A 179 -8.28 -27.12 4.46
C MET A 179 -7.63 -25.75 4.21
N LEU A 180 -6.35 -25.71 3.84
CA LEU A 180 -5.65 -24.46 3.53
C LEU A 180 -6.26 -23.76 2.31
N PHE A 181 -6.69 -24.50 1.29
CA PHE A 181 -7.38 -23.97 0.12
C PHE A 181 -8.67 -23.25 0.48
N VAL A 182 -9.50 -23.86 1.35
CA VAL A 182 -10.72 -23.21 1.85
C VAL A 182 -10.39 -21.95 2.65
N LEU A 183 -9.31 -21.96 3.46
CA LEU A 183 -8.86 -20.77 4.19
C LEU A 183 -8.43 -19.64 3.25
N VAL A 184 -7.72 -19.94 2.16
CA VAL A 184 -7.36 -18.95 1.13
C VAL A 184 -8.62 -18.31 0.54
N ASN A 185 -9.57 -19.11 0.06
CA ASN A 185 -10.78 -18.59 -0.57
C ASN A 185 -11.68 -17.82 0.41
N CYS A 186 -11.79 -18.26 1.67
CA CYS A 186 -12.59 -17.55 2.67
C CYS A 186 -11.94 -16.22 3.13
N SER A 187 -10.61 -16.11 3.11
CA SER A 187 -9.89 -14.90 3.55
C SER A 187 -9.68 -13.87 2.45
N ASP A 188 -9.84 -14.28 1.20
CA ASP A 188 -9.68 -13.44 0.03
C ASP A 188 -10.62 -12.23 0.06
N ASN A 189 -10.03 -11.04 0.10
CA ASN A 189 -10.71 -9.75 0.28
C ASN A 189 -11.82 -9.75 1.35
N ASN A 190 -11.65 -10.50 2.44
CA ASN A 190 -12.64 -10.63 3.51
C ASN A 190 -12.04 -10.26 4.88
N ASP A 191 -12.32 -9.03 5.34
CA ASP A 191 -11.80 -8.49 6.60
C ASP A 191 -12.25 -9.33 7.81
N ASP A 192 -13.52 -9.75 7.85
CA ASP A 192 -14.09 -10.52 8.95
C ASP A 192 -13.38 -11.87 9.13
N ILE A 193 -13.22 -12.64 8.05
CA ILE A 193 -12.51 -13.92 8.08
C ILE A 193 -11.03 -13.71 8.37
N SER A 194 -10.41 -12.72 7.74
CA SER A 194 -9.01 -12.38 7.99
C SER A 194 -8.75 -12.04 9.46
N SER A 195 -9.68 -11.32 10.10
CA SER A 195 -9.68 -11.02 11.54
C SER A 195 -9.86 -12.27 12.41
N ILE A 196 -10.58 -13.30 11.94
CA ILE A 196 -10.72 -14.59 12.65
C ILE A 196 -9.40 -15.37 12.59
N ILE A 197 -8.79 -15.47 11.40
CA ILE A 197 -7.52 -16.17 11.19
C ILE A 197 -6.39 -15.47 11.95
N SER A 198 -6.32 -14.14 11.92
CA SER A 198 -5.26 -13.36 12.59
C SER A 198 -5.26 -13.51 14.11
N LYS A 199 -6.39 -13.93 14.71
CA LYS A 199 -6.52 -14.24 16.14
C LYS A 199 -6.04 -15.65 16.51
N GLN A 200 -5.81 -16.54 15.53
CA GLN A 200 -5.34 -17.90 15.78
C GLN A 200 -3.82 -17.93 16.01
N SER A 201 -3.38 -17.48 17.18
CA SER A 201 -1.95 -17.34 17.48
C SER A 201 -1.15 -18.64 17.36
N ASN A 202 -1.75 -19.80 17.66
CA ASN A 202 -1.06 -21.09 17.49
C ASN A 202 -0.79 -21.39 16.02
N PHE A 203 -1.82 -21.23 15.18
CA PHE A 203 -1.70 -21.39 13.73
C PHE A 203 -0.61 -20.47 13.16
N LEU A 204 -0.69 -19.17 13.46
CA LEU A 204 0.31 -18.20 12.98
C LEU A 204 1.74 -18.53 13.44
N ARG A 205 1.94 -18.89 14.72
CA ARG A 205 3.28 -19.29 15.23
C ARG A 205 3.80 -20.55 14.56
N THR A 206 2.94 -21.52 14.29
CA THR A 206 3.32 -22.76 13.62
C THR A 206 3.68 -22.50 12.16
N VAL A 207 2.93 -21.65 11.46
CA VAL A 207 3.24 -21.22 10.10
C VAL A 207 4.58 -20.51 10.04
N THR A 208 4.83 -19.50 10.89
CA THR A 208 6.11 -18.77 10.87
C THR A 208 7.29 -19.66 11.25
N LYS A 209 7.10 -20.62 12.15
CA LYS A 209 8.11 -21.64 12.47
C LYS A 209 8.42 -22.53 11.25
N LYS A 210 7.41 -22.97 10.49
CA LYS A 210 7.61 -23.80 9.29
C LYS A 210 8.27 -23.02 8.16
N LEU A 211 7.87 -21.78 7.92
CA LEU A 211 8.56 -20.87 7.00
C LEU A 211 10.06 -20.80 7.31
N GLN A 212 10.46 -20.66 8.57
CA GLN A 212 11.88 -20.63 8.93
C GLN A 212 12.60 -21.95 8.64
N GLN A 213 11.93 -23.10 8.84
CA GLN A 213 12.49 -24.43 8.60
C GLN A 213 12.60 -24.79 7.12
N TRP A 214 11.71 -24.25 6.30
CA TRP A 214 11.55 -24.60 4.88
C TRP A 214 12.28 -23.65 3.92
N THR A 215 13.25 -22.90 4.43
CA THR A 215 14.04 -21.95 3.66
C THR A 215 14.93 -22.63 2.62
N ILE A 216 15.67 -23.67 3.01
CA ILE A 216 16.76 -24.28 2.20
C ILE A 216 16.34 -24.67 0.77
N PRO A 217 15.22 -25.38 0.54
CA PRO A 217 14.82 -25.80 -0.81
C PRO A 217 14.66 -24.64 -1.79
N HIS A 218 14.16 -23.48 -1.33
CA HIS A 218 13.87 -22.31 -2.15
C HIS A 218 15.12 -21.54 -2.63
N PHE A 219 16.29 -21.84 -2.06
CA PHE A 219 17.58 -21.27 -2.50
C PHE A 219 18.43 -22.27 -3.28
N SER A 220 18.05 -23.55 -3.29
CA SER A 220 18.74 -24.62 -4.00
C SER A 220 18.41 -24.60 -5.50
N GLU A 221 19.11 -25.38 -6.34
CA GLU A 221 18.73 -25.56 -7.77
C GLU A 221 17.56 -26.52 -7.98
N ILE A 222 16.87 -26.91 -6.90
CA ILE A 222 15.70 -27.77 -6.96
C ILE A 222 14.53 -26.99 -7.55
N ASP A 223 13.87 -27.58 -8.55
CA ASP A 223 12.61 -27.07 -9.07
C ASP A 223 11.49 -27.36 -8.08
N MET A 224 11.04 -26.34 -7.35
CA MET A 224 10.02 -26.46 -6.32
C MET A 224 8.70 -27.03 -6.84
N LYS A 225 8.35 -26.80 -8.11
CA LYS A 225 7.11 -27.33 -8.72
C LYS A 225 7.10 -28.86 -8.82
N SER A 226 8.26 -29.50 -8.69
CA SER A 226 8.42 -30.95 -8.71
C SER A 226 8.46 -31.60 -7.32
N VAL A 227 8.41 -30.80 -6.25
CA VAL A 227 8.56 -31.26 -4.87
C VAL A 227 7.18 -31.47 -4.24
N GLU A 228 6.92 -32.68 -3.74
CA GLU A 228 5.66 -33.00 -3.06
C GLU A 228 5.42 -32.04 -1.88
N GLY A 229 4.27 -31.37 -1.87
CA GLY A 229 3.91 -30.41 -0.82
C GLY A 229 4.46 -29.00 -1.01
N SER A 230 5.00 -28.66 -2.20
CA SER A 230 5.30 -27.28 -2.60
C SER A 230 4.12 -26.33 -2.37
N ASP A 231 2.93 -26.77 -2.76
CA ASP A 231 1.69 -25.99 -2.75
C ASP A 231 1.26 -25.60 -1.33
N ILE A 232 1.71 -26.35 -0.32
CA ILE A 232 1.44 -26.04 1.10
C ILE A 232 2.08 -24.69 1.45
N LEU A 233 3.32 -24.46 1.03
CA LEU A 233 4.00 -23.21 1.31
C LEU A 233 3.33 -22.04 0.59
N ASP A 234 3.01 -22.21 -0.69
CA ASP A 234 2.31 -21.21 -1.51
C ASP A 234 1.02 -20.78 -0.81
N THR A 235 0.20 -21.77 -0.44
CA THR A 235 -1.10 -21.54 0.20
C THR A 235 -0.95 -20.85 1.56
N LEU A 236 0.06 -21.22 2.36
CA LEU A 236 0.36 -20.55 3.63
C LEU A 236 0.79 -19.09 3.45
N CYS A 237 1.65 -18.82 2.46
CA CYS A 237 2.06 -17.46 2.11
C CYS A 237 0.86 -16.63 1.60
N THR A 238 -0.05 -17.22 0.83
CA THR A 238 -1.30 -16.56 0.41
C THR A 238 -2.19 -16.22 1.59
N VAL A 239 -2.39 -17.14 2.55
CA VAL A 239 -3.16 -16.84 3.77
C VAL A 239 -2.53 -15.68 4.54
N LEU A 240 -1.21 -15.66 4.69
CA LEU A 240 -0.50 -14.57 5.35
C LEU A 240 -0.67 -13.23 4.61
N HIS A 241 -0.57 -13.23 3.28
CA HIS A 241 -0.80 -12.04 2.48
C HIS A 241 -2.23 -11.51 2.66
N ASN A 242 -3.23 -12.39 2.51
CA ASN A 242 -4.65 -12.02 2.63
C ASN A 242 -4.95 -11.36 3.98
N ILE A 243 -4.44 -11.93 5.08
CA ILE A 243 -4.69 -11.35 6.41
C ILE A 243 -3.99 -10.01 6.60
N THR A 244 -2.80 -9.80 6.01
CA THR A 244 -2.01 -8.55 6.18
C THR A 244 -2.53 -7.38 5.35
N MET A 245 -3.32 -7.64 4.31
CA MET A 245 -3.98 -6.57 3.55
C MET A 245 -4.81 -5.66 4.47
N PHE A 246 -5.41 -6.25 5.51
CA PHE A 246 -6.21 -5.57 6.52
C PHE A 246 -5.36 -5.11 7.72
N GLU A 247 -5.35 -3.80 7.94
CA GLU A 247 -4.45 -3.12 8.87
C GLU A 247 -4.61 -3.57 10.33
N ASP A 248 -5.85 -3.81 10.79
CA ASP A 248 -6.15 -4.28 12.15
C ASP A 248 -5.50 -5.64 12.49
N ASN A 249 -5.05 -6.40 11.48
CA ASN A 249 -4.39 -7.70 11.63
C ASN A 249 -2.87 -7.59 11.74
N VAL A 250 -2.26 -6.53 11.20
CA VAL A 250 -0.81 -6.34 11.12
C VAL A 250 -0.11 -6.54 12.47
N PRO A 251 -0.58 -5.95 13.61
CA PRO A 251 0.08 -6.17 14.90
C PRO A 251 0.18 -7.64 15.31
N LYS A 252 -0.88 -8.42 15.07
CA LYS A 252 -0.95 -9.85 15.47
C LYS A 252 -0.02 -10.71 14.64
N VAL A 253 0.12 -10.40 13.34
CA VAL A 253 1.03 -11.09 12.42
C VAL A 253 2.49 -10.71 12.73
N ARG A 254 2.76 -9.45 13.10
CA ARG A 254 4.08 -9.02 13.55
C ARG A 254 4.50 -9.71 14.86
N ASP A 255 3.58 -9.89 15.81
CA ASP A 255 3.83 -10.52 17.12
C ASP A 255 4.32 -11.98 17.03
N VAL A 256 4.10 -12.66 15.90
CA VAL A 256 4.57 -14.03 15.65
C VAL A 256 5.87 -14.08 14.85
N ASN A 257 6.57 -12.94 14.70
CA ASN A 257 7.84 -12.79 14.00
C ASN A 257 7.77 -13.14 12.50
N CYS A 258 6.65 -12.82 11.85
CA CYS A 258 6.41 -13.12 10.44
C CYS A 258 7.43 -12.45 9.51
N ILE A 259 7.89 -11.24 9.83
CA ILE A 259 8.88 -10.51 9.02
C ILE A 259 10.18 -11.30 8.88
N GLU A 260 10.75 -11.78 9.99
CA GLU A 260 11.99 -12.57 9.95
C GLU A 260 11.79 -13.93 9.30
N ALA A 261 10.59 -14.52 9.42
CA ALA A 261 10.28 -15.79 8.77
C ALA A 261 10.17 -15.65 7.24
N MET A 262 9.60 -14.55 6.74
CA MET A 262 9.39 -14.34 5.31
C MET A 262 10.58 -13.71 4.60
N LYS A 263 11.37 -12.87 5.29
CA LYS A 263 12.51 -12.13 4.71
C LYS A 263 13.43 -12.97 3.80
N PRO A 264 13.84 -14.21 4.14
CA PRO A 264 14.68 -15.01 3.25
C PRO A 264 14.04 -15.24 1.88
N TYR A 265 12.72 -15.41 1.81
CA TYR A 265 11.99 -15.74 0.59
C TYR A 265 11.97 -14.60 -0.45
N LEU A 266 12.45 -13.39 -0.11
CA LEU A 266 12.76 -12.35 -1.10
C LEU A 266 13.82 -12.77 -2.12
N GLU A 267 14.62 -13.79 -1.81
CA GLU A 267 15.64 -14.39 -2.68
C GLU A 267 15.23 -15.79 -3.19
N SER A 268 13.97 -16.19 -2.99
CA SER A 268 13.43 -17.47 -3.50
C SER A 268 13.61 -17.57 -5.01
N LYS A 269 13.98 -18.75 -5.50
CA LYS A 269 13.96 -19.08 -6.94
C LYS A 269 12.56 -19.34 -7.48
N ASP A 270 11.61 -19.59 -6.58
CA ASP A 270 10.20 -19.63 -6.91
C ASP A 270 9.65 -18.19 -6.91
N ASN A 271 9.26 -17.72 -8.10
CA ASN A 271 8.75 -16.37 -8.32
C ASN A 271 7.42 -16.11 -7.60
N THR A 272 6.52 -17.09 -7.54
CA THR A 272 5.22 -16.97 -6.87
C THR A 272 5.42 -16.68 -5.39
N ILE A 273 6.27 -17.46 -4.74
CA ILE A 273 6.66 -17.26 -3.34
C ILE A 273 7.36 -15.91 -3.15
N ARG A 274 8.23 -15.53 -4.09
CA ARG A 274 8.96 -14.27 -4.02
C ARG A 274 8.02 -13.05 -4.06
N LEU A 275 7.00 -13.09 -4.93
CA LEU A 275 5.97 -12.04 -5.04
C LEU A 275 5.08 -11.99 -3.79
N LEU A 276 4.57 -13.15 -3.33
CA LEU A 276 3.77 -13.23 -2.11
C LEU A 276 4.54 -12.71 -0.89
N CYS A 277 5.82 -13.06 -0.77
CA CYS A 277 6.69 -12.56 0.28
C CYS A 277 6.85 -11.04 0.20
N LEU A 278 7.12 -10.51 -0.99
CA LEU A 278 7.28 -9.08 -1.18
C LEU A 278 6.00 -8.31 -0.81
N ALA A 279 4.83 -8.78 -1.28
CA ALA A 279 3.55 -8.17 -0.99
C ALA A 279 3.23 -8.19 0.51
N THR A 280 3.40 -9.34 1.16
CA THR A 280 3.16 -9.48 2.60
C THR A 280 4.11 -8.59 3.42
N LEU A 281 5.40 -8.52 3.05
CA LEU A 281 6.36 -7.67 3.74
C LEU A 281 6.06 -6.18 3.56
N ALA A 282 5.54 -5.77 2.40
CA ALA A 282 5.15 -4.38 2.15
C ALA A 282 4.05 -3.90 3.11
N ASP A 283 3.08 -4.77 3.44
CA ASP A 283 2.05 -4.46 4.45
C ASP A 283 2.56 -4.53 5.89
N LEU A 284 3.57 -5.35 6.16
CA LEU A 284 4.08 -5.55 7.52
C LEU A 284 5.10 -4.50 7.95
N VAL A 285 6.04 -4.12 7.08
CA VAL A 285 7.25 -3.34 7.42
C VAL A 285 6.91 -1.89 7.77
N ASN A 286 7.52 -1.37 8.84
CA ASN A 286 7.38 0.04 9.24
C ASN A 286 8.50 0.93 8.65
N GLU A 287 8.43 2.25 8.86
CA GLU A 287 9.43 3.21 8.36
C GLU A 287 10.88 2.83 8.74
N SER A 288 11.12 2.41 9.99
CA SER A 288 12.45 2.04 10.48
C SER A 288 13.00 0.74 9.90
N GLU A 289 12.11 -0.13 9.41
CA GLU A 289 12.42 -1.44 8.85
C GLU A 289 12.42 -1.41 7.31
N SER A 290 12.13 -0.26 6.69
CA SER A 290 12.01 -0.12 5.23
C SER A 290 13.26 -0.54 4.44
N GLU A 291 14.43 -0.57 5.08
CA GLU A 291 15.67 -1.11 4.48
C GLU A 291 15.58 -2.61 4.15
N ILE A 292 14.73 -3.39 4.82
CA ILE A 292 14.53 -4.83 4.56
C ILE A 292 14.14 -5.07 3.09
N ILE A 293 13.30 -4.20 2.54
CA ILE A 293 12.83 -4.32 1.16
C ILE A 293 13.74 -3.53 0.20
N LYS A 294 14.30 -2.38 0.62
CA LYS A 294 15.16 -1.53 -0.24
C LYS A 294 16.52 -2.12 -0.57
N SER A 295 17.12 -2.84 0.36
CA SER A 295 18.50 -3.31 0.24
C SER A 295 18.68 -4.41 -0.81
N ASN A 296 17.57 -4.95 -1.34
CA ASN A 296 17.59 -5.97 -2.38
C ASN A 296 17.30 -5.35 -3.76
N GLY A 297 18.32 -4.73 -4.37
CA GLY A 297 18.20 -4.09 -5.70
C GLY A 297 17.75 -5.03 -6.83
N ASP A 298 17.77 -6.34 -6.58
CA ASP A 298 17.26 -7.35 -7.50
C ASP A 298 15.74 -7.56 -7.39
N VAL A 299 15.09 -7.10 -6.32
CA VAL A 299 13.62 -7.14 -6.16
C VAL A 299 12.93 -6.19 -7.14
N ILE A 300 13.43 -4.97 -7.31
CA ILE A 300 12.85 -4.00 -8.27
C ILE A 300 13.01 -4.52 -9.70
N LYS A 301 14.19 -5.07 -10.04
CA LYS A 301 14.42 -5.69 -11.36
C LYS A 301 13.50 -6.87 -11.59
N PHE A 302 13.33 -7.71 -10.57
CA PHE A 302 12.43 -8.85 -10.61
C PHE A 302 10.99 -8.41 -10.88
N LEU A 303 10.44 -7.47 -10.10
CA LEU A 303 9.10 -6.92 -10.32
C LEU A 303 8.94 -6.34 -11.74
N MET A 304 9.93 -5.59 -12.23
CA MET A 304 9.89 -5.05 -13.59
C MET A 304 9.88 -6.14 -14.66
N LEU A 305 10.61 -7.24 -14.45
CA LEU A 305 10.62 -8.39 -15.36
C LEU A 305 9.26 -9.08 -15.34
N THR A 306 8.69 -9.36 -14.16
CA THR A 306 7.36 -9.98 -14.00
C THR A 306 6.27 -9.13 -14.67
N ILE A 307 6.26 -7.80 -14.47
CA ILE A 307 5.34 -6.88 -15.16
C ILE A 307 5.52 -6.93 -16.68
N SER A 308 6.75 -7.05 -17.17
CA SER A 308 7.03 -7.13 -18.61
C SER A 308 6.49 -8.43 -19.20
N MET A 309 6.59 -9.54 -18.47
CA MET A 309 6.06 -10.84 -18.88
C MET A 309 4.52 -10.84 -18.87
N ALA A 310 3.89 -10.33 -17.80
CA ALA A 310 2.43 -10.16 -17.72
C ALA A 310 1.86 -9.25 -18.83
N LEU A 311 2.67 -8.34 -19.38
CA LEU A 311 2.27 -7.49 -20.50
C LEU A 311 2.20 -8.25 -21.84
N GLU A 312 2.91 -9.37 -21.95
CA GLU A 312 3.01 -10.21 -23.15
C GLU A 312 1.97 -11.33 -23.18
N THR A 313 1.32 -11.65 -22.05
CA THR A 313 0.27 -12.65 -21.95
C THR A 313 -1.11 -12.08 -22.32
N ASP A 314 -1.95 -12.91 -22.93
CA ASP A 314 -3.29 -12.52 -23.40
C ASP A 314 -4.25 -12.17 -22.25
N ASP A 315 -4.11 -12.88 -21.13
CA ASP A 315 -4.90 -12.72 -19.90
C ASP A 315 -4.34 -11.64 -18.96
N ARG A 316 -3.20 -11.03 -19.32
CA ARG A 316 -2.52 -10.00 -18.55
C ARG A 316 -2.07 -10.47 -17.17
N THR A 317 -1.71 -11.75 -17.01
CA THR A 317 -1.19 -12.30 -15.76
C THR A 317 0.22 -12.88 -15.92
N GLU A 318 0.96 -12.94 -14.82
CA GLU A 318 2.24 -13.66 -14.69
C GLU A 318 2.36 -14.24 -13.27
N ASP A 319 2.78 -15.49 -13.15
CA ASP A 319 2.96 -16.20 -11.87
C ASP A 319 1.73 -16.13 -10.94
N GLY A 320 0.53 -16.09 -11.52
CA GLY A 320 -0.75 -16.00 -10.79
C GLY A 320 -1.15 -14.58 -10.35
N TRP A 321 -0.36 -13.57 -10.70
CA TRP A 321 -0.63 -12.16 -10.43
C TRP A 321 -1.06 -11.44 -11.70
N SER A 322 -2.14 -10.69 -11.62
CA SER A 322 -2.54 -9.77 -12.67
C SER A 322 -1.58 -8.59 -12.77
N LEU A 323 -1.47 -8.04 -13.98
CA LEU A 323 -0.74 -6.82 -14.23
C LEU A 323 -1.19 -5.67 -13.31
N MET A 324 -2.47 -5.63 -12.94
CA MET A 324 -3.03 -4.65 -12.00
C MET A 324 -2.40 -4.77 -10.61
N GLU A 325 -2.31 -5.99 -10.07
CA GLU A 325 -1.74 -6.23 -8.74
C GLU A 325 -0.23 -5.96 -8.72
N LEU A 326 0.47 -6.21 -9.83
CA LEU A 326 1.92 -5.97 -9.95
C LEU A 326 2.28 -4.48 -10.16
N ASN A 327 1.35 -3.66 -10.65
CA ASN A 327 1.61 -2.29 -11.09
C ASN A 327 1.90 -1.29 -9.96
N SER A 328 1.50 -1.62 -8.73
CA SER A 328 1.98 -1.10 -7.45
C SER A 328 2.72 0.25 -7.46
N SER A 329 4.04 0.22 -7.73
CA SER A 329 4.95 1.34 -7.39
C SER A 329 6.36 1.27 -8.01
N ASN A 330 6.54 0.87 -9.26
CA ASN A 330 7.91 0.62 -9.75
C ASN A 330 8.58 1.86 -10.38
N HIS A 331 9.47 2.51 -9.62
CA HIS A 331 10.25 3.70 -10.02
C HIS A 331 11.26 3.48 -11.18
N GLY A 332 11.50 2.25 -11.63
CA GLY A 332 12.26 1.94 -12.85
C GLY A 332 11.39 1.63 -14.08
N ALA A 333 10.07 1.54 -13.90
CA ALA A 333 9.15 0.97 -14.86
C ALA A 333 8.44 2.00 -15.75
N VAL A 334 8.83 3.28 -15.74
CA VAL A 334 8.15 4.34 -16.52
C VAL A 334 7.88 3.95 -17.98
N PRO A 335 8.81 3.33 -18.73
CA PRO A 335 8.53 2.86 -20.10
C PRO A 335 7.47 1.76 -20.16
N LEU A 336 7.42 0.87 -19.16
CA LEU A 336 6.42 -0.19 -19.04
C LEU A 336 5.07 0.42 -18.67
N LEU A 337 5.03 1.35 -17.72
CA LEU A 337 3.82 2.08 -17.36
C LEU A 337 3.22 2.81 -18.57
N VAL A 338 4.06 3.39 -19.44
CA VAL A 338 3.60 3.99 -20.69
C VAL A 338 2.98 2.95 -21.64
N LYS A 339 3.51 1.73 -21.70
CA LYS A 339 2.89 0.63 -22.46
C LYS A 339 1.55 0.21 -21.86
N ILE A 340 1.47 0.05 -20.52
CA ILE A 340 0.24 -0.31 -19.80
C ILE A 340 -0.81 0.78 -19.98
N HIS A 341 -0.43 2.05 -19.87
CA HIS A 341 -1.33 3.18 -20.06
C HIS A 341 -1.87 3.29 -21.50
N ASN A 342 -1.20 2.66 -22.47
CA ASN A 342 -1.68 2.52 -23.85
C ASN A 342 -2.46 1.21 -24.09
N SER A 343 -2.67 0.35 -23.09
CA SER A 343 -3.41 -0.89 -23.25
C SER A 343 -4.90 -0.64 -23.56
N GLY A 344 -5.62 -1.68 -23.96
CA GLY A 344 -7.07 -1.61 -24.22
C GLY A 344 -7.95 -1.63 -22.96
N ASN A 345 -7.37 -1.86 -21.78
CA ASN A 345 -8.11 -2.05 -20.53
C ASN A 345 -8.14 -0.75 -19.73
N ILE A 346 -9.33 -0.24 -19.42
CA ILE A 346 -9.50 1.07 -18.74
C ILE A 346 -8.92 1.06 -17.32
N GLU A 347 -9.07 -0.02 -16.56
CA GLU A 347 -8.55 -0.08 -15.19
C GLU A 347 -7.02 -0.10 -15.17
N GLU A 348 -6.39 -0.84 -16.09
CA GLU A 348 -4.93 -0.80 -16.30
C GLU A 348 -4.46 0.61 -16.67
N GLN A 349 -5.22 1.31 -17.52
CA GLN A 349 -4.90 2.67 -17.90
C GLN A 349 -4.94 3.62 -16.69
N ARG A 350 -5.94 3.48 -15.81
CA ARG A 350 -6.07 4.30 -14.59
C ARG A 350 -4.89 4.07 -13.65
N GLU A 351 -4.59 2.81 -13.35
CA GLU A 351 -3.50 2.47 -12.43
C GLU A 351 -2.12 2.86 -12.98
N ALA A 352 -1.87 2.66 -14.27
CA ALA A 352 -0.65 3.12 -14.90
C ALA A 352 -0.53 4.65 -14.89
N ALA A 353 -1.64 5.37 -15.09
CA ALA A 353 -1.67 6.83 -15.00
C ALA A 353 -1.34 7.31 -13.57
N ARG A 354 -1.96 6.70 -12.54
CA ARG A 354 -1.70 7.02 -11.13
C ARG A 354 -0.25 6.74 -10.76
N ALA A 355 0.29 5.62 -11.22
CA ALA A 355 1.70 5.27 -11.01
C ALA A 355 2.62 6.29 -11.68
N ILE A 356 2.44 6.59 -12.99
CA ILE A 356 3.25 7.59 -13.70
C ILE A 356 3.19 8.96 -13.00
N TRP A 357 2.00 9.37 -12.57
CA TRP A 357 1.80 10.61 -11.86
C TRP A 357 2.55 10.62 -10.52
N THR A 358 2.37 9.58 -9.71
CA THR A 358 3.05 9.43 -8.42
C THR A 358 4.57 9.46 -8.58
N LEU A 359 5.08 8.73 -9.56
CA LEU A 359 6.51 8.72 -9.91
C LEU A 359 7.03 10.09 -10.33
N SER A 360 6.19 10.92 -10.94
CA SER A 360 6.57 12.25 -11.42
C SER A 360 6.86 13.26 -10.31
N PHE A 361 6.47 12.99 -9.06
CA PHE A 361 6.80 13.85 -7.92
C PHE A 361 8.28 13.78 -7.52
N ASP A 362 8.96 12.68 -7.82
CA ASP A 362 10.40 12.57 -7.60
C ASP A 362 11.17 13.38 -8.66
N LYS A 363 12.09 14.25 -8.21
CA LYS A 363 12.84 15.17 -9.09
C LYS A 363 13.71 14.44 -10.12
N LYS A 364 14.27 13.28 -9.77
CA LYS A 364 15.11 12.50 -10.69
C LYS A 364 14.24 11.83 -11.74
N ASN A 365 13.13 11.20 -11.35
CA ASN A 365 12.20 10.55 -12.29
C ASN A 365 11.55 11.57 -13.22
N LYS A 366 11.11 12.73 -12.70
CA LYS A 366 10.57 13.83 -13.50
C LYS A 366 11.56 14.26 -14.59
N LYS A 367 12.83 14.46 -14.21
CA LYS A 367 13.89 14.81 -15.16
C LYS A 367 14.06 13.74 -16.23
N GLU A 368 14.12 12.46 -15.85
CA GLU A 368 14.23 11.35 -16.80
C GLU A 368 13.02 11.22 -17.72
N MET A 369 11.79 11.43 -17.23
CA MET A 369 10.55 11.45 -18.03
C MET A 369 10.54 12.54 -19.11
N ILE A 370 11.17 13.68 -18.84
CA ILE A 370 11.28 14.80 -19.79
C ILE A 370 12.43 14.58 -20.77
N GLU A 371 13.60 14.18 -20.28
CA GLU A 371 14.83 14.08 -21.08
C GLU A 371 14.86 12.82 -21.96
N LYS A 372 14.36 11.69 -21.47
CA LYS A 372 14.34 10.42 -22.21
C LYS A 372 13.12 10.34 -23.12
N LYS A 373 13.19 11.04 -24.25
CA LYS A 373 12.13 11.03 -25.27
C LYS A 373 11.72 9.63 -25.72
N THR A 374 12.64 8.65 -25.69
CA THR A 374 12.35 7.25 -26.03
C THR A 374 11.31 6.59 -25.14
N TRP A 375 11.00 7.16 -23.97
CA TRP A 375 9.96 6.65 -23.09
C TRP A 375 8.55 7.09 -23.50
N ASN A 376 8.40 8.07 -24.40
CA ASN A 376 7.11 8.58 -24.90
C ASN A 376 6.09 8.96 -23.82
N VAL A 377 6.55 9.34 -22.62
CA VAL A 377 5.69 9.64 -21.46
C VAL A 377 4.75 10.81 -21.77
N ILE A 378 5.31 11.92 -22.23
CA ILE A 378 4.55 13.16 -22.50
C ILE A 378 3.51 12.93 -23.61
N GLU A 379 3.92 12.34 -24.74
CA GLU A 379 3.02 12.06 -25.87
C GLU A 379 1.88 11.12 -25.46
N THR A 380 2.18 10.09 -24.68
CA THR A 380 1.16 9.15 -24.21
C THR A 380 0.15 9.83 -23.28
N LEU A 381 0.63 10.63 -22.32
CA LEU A 381 -0.24 11.39 -21.42
C LEU A 381 -1.05 12.45 -22.17
N GLU A 382 -0.50 13.10 -23.21
CA GLU A 382 -1.25 14.02 -24.07
C GLU A 382 -2.39 13.32 -24.80
N ASN A 383 -2.12 12.15 -25.39
CA ASN A 383 -3.14 11.37 -26.07
C ASN A 383 -4.24 10.92 -25.10
N LYS A 384 -3.86 10.42 -23.92
CA LYS A 384 -4.79 9.93 -22.91
C LYS A 384 -5.51 11.04 -22.14
N SER A 385 -4.99 12.27 -22.14
CA SER A 385 -5.70 13.47 -21.65
C SER A 385 -6.97 13.82 -22.44
N GLN A 386 -7.21 13.13 -23.55
CA GLN A 386 -8.42 13.21 -24.37
C GLN A 386 -9.21 11.89 -24.38
N SER A 387 -8.95 10.99 -23.42
CA SER A 387 -9.69 9.75 -23.26
C SER A 387 -11.19 10.00 -23.05
N SER A 388 -12.02 9.05 -23.49
CA SER A 388 -13.45 9.02 -23.21
C SER A 388 -13.76 8.63 -21.76
N ASP A 389 -12.82 7.95 -21.09
CA ASP A 389 -12.92 7.64 -19.66
C ASP A 389 -12.49 8.87 -18.85
N GLU A 390 -13.39 9.39 -18.02
CA GLU A 390 -13.18 10.66 -17.33
C GLU A 390 -12.04 10.58 -16.30
N GLU A 391 -11.86 9.42 -15.66
CA GLU A 391 -10.82 9.21 -14.65
C GLU A 391 -9.43 9.09 -15.28
N VAL A 392 -9.28 8.28 -16.35
CA VAL A 392 -8.03 8.22 -17.15
C VAL A 392 -7.66 9.60 -17.67
N LYS A 393 -8.62 10.29 -18.29
CA LYS A 393 -8.44 11.62 -18.86
C LYS A 393 -7.93 12.63 -17.83
N GLU A 394 -8.50 12.60 -16.63
CA GLU A 394 -8.15 13.53 -15.56
C GLU A 394 -6.78 13.22 -14.94
N ILE A 395 -6.50 11.96 -14.61
CA ILE A 395 -5.19 11.55 -14.05
C ILE A 395 -4.07 11.79 -15.07
N SER A 396 -4.30 11.53 -16.36
CA SER A 396 -3.30 11.82 -17.40
C SER A 396 -2.98 13.31 -17.52
N ARG A 397 -3.97 14.20 -17.34
CA ARG A 397 -3.75 15.66 -17.30
C ARG A 397 -2.95 16.08 -16.08
N GLN A 398 -3.25 15.49 -14.93
CA GLN A 398 -2.54 15.76 -13.68
C GLN A 398 -1.08 15.32 -13.75
N ALA A 399 -0.82 14.12 -14.29
CA ALA A 399 0.53 13.64 -14.58
C ALA A 399 1.26 14.56 -15.54
N LEU A 400 0.61 14.95 -16.65
CA LEU A 400 1.18 15.84 -17.66
C LEU A 400 1.56 17.19 -17.06
N TRP A 401 0.67 17.78 -16.27
CA TRP A 401 0.89 19.05 -15.59
C TRP A 401 2.09 18.98 -14.63
N THR A 402 2.13 17.91 -13.82
CA THR A 402 3.21 17.68 -12.85
C THR A 402 4.57 17.51 -13.54
N ILE A 403 4.60 16.84 -14.70
CA ILE A 403 5.82 16.61 -15.49
C ILE A 403 6.25 17.88 -16.23
N LYS A 404 5.30 18.63 -16.81
CA LYS A 404 5.60 19.73 -17.73
C LYS A 404 6.00 21.03 -17.08
N ASP A 405 5.77 21.20 -15.78
CA ASP A 405 5.97 22.43 -14.99
C ASP A 405 6.85 23.49 -15.69
N GLN A 406 6.19 24.27 -16.55
CA GLN A 406 6.76 25.49 -17.12
C GLN A 406 6.65 26.54 -16.02
N GLN A 407 7.68 27.37 -15.88
CA GLN A 407 7.80 28.50 -14.96
C GLN A 407 6.70 29.59 -15.09
N ASN A 408 5.42 29.25 -15.13
CA ASN A 408 4.32 30.20 -15.21
C ASN A 408 3.41 30.09 -13.98
N SER A 409 3.52 31.11 -13.15
CA SER A 409 2.59 31.54 -12.10
C SER A 409 1.13 31.22 -12.40
N PHE A 410 0.49 30.43 -11.53
CA PHE A 410 -0.96 30.26 -11.53
C PHE A 410 -1.67 31.54 -11.10
N GLN A 411 -2.76 31.85 -11.79
CA GLN A 411 -3.71 32.86 -11.36
C GLN A 411 -4.45 32.40 -10.09
N PRO A 412 -4.69 33.29 -9.11
CA PRO A 412 -5.37 32.93 -7.88
C PRO A 412 -6.87 32.64 -8.15
N LEU A 413 -7.35 31.51 -7.63
CA LEU A 413 -8.78 31.27 -7.44
C LEU A 413 -9.37 32.33 -6.48
N PRO A 414 -10.66 32.68 -6.61
CA PRO A 414 -11.26 33.74 -5.82
C PRO A 414 -11.16 33.48 -4.31
N SER A 415 -10.65 34.49 -3.61
CA SER A 415 -10.48 34.57 -2.16
C SER A 415 -11.82 34.55 -1.42
N ASP A 416 -12.33 33.36 -1.03
CA ASP A 416 -13.19 33.21 0.18
C ASP A 416 -13.51 31.76 0.66
N SER A 417 -12.72 30.72 0.34
CA SER A 417 -13.11 29.33 0.61
C SER A 417 -12.43 28.60 1.79
N ARG A 418 -12.69 29.04 3.02
CA ARG A 418 -12.39 28.24 4.23
C ARG A 418 -13.13 26.88 4.18
N HIS A 419 -12.41 25.78 4.45
CA HIS A 419 -12.92 24.39 4.41
C HIS A 419 -12.38 23.50 5.56
N ILE A 420 -12.98 22.33 5.75
CA ILE A 420 -12.46 21.25 6.60
C ILE A 420 -11.59 20.35 5.72
N MET A 421 -10.32 20.17 6.05
CA MET A 421 -9.47 19.21 5.36
C MET A 421 -9.55 17.86 6.07
N ILE A 422 -9.70 16.77 5.33
CA ILE A 422 -9.57 15.42 5.85
C ILE A 422 -8.27 14.80 5.36
N SER A 423 -7.34 14.57 6.29
CA SER A 423 -6.09 13.85 6.05
C SER A 423 -6.29 12.39 6.47
N TYR A 424 -6.09 11.46 5.53
CA TYR A 424 -6.33 10.02 5.74
C TYR A 424 -5.40 9.16 4.90
N ASN A 425 -5.27 7.88 5.26
CA ASN A 425 -4.63 6.88 4.41
C ASN A 425 -5.69 6.24 3.49
N TRP A 426 -5.33 6.00 2.23
CA TRP A 426 -6.22 5.45 1.20
C TRP A 426 -6.92 4.14 1.62
N GLY A 427 -6.31 3.30 2.46
CA GLY A 427 -6.94 2.07 2.97
C GLY A 427 -8.23 2.28 3.79
N HIS A 428 -8.53 3.52 4.19
CA HIS A 428 -9.76 3.89 4.91
C HIS A 428 -10.73 4.73 4.08
N GLN A 429 -10.54 4.83 2.76
CA GLN A 429 -11.30 5.73 1.88
C GLN A 429 -12.82 5.60 2.07
N ASP A 430 -13.38 4.38 2.07
CA ASP A 430 -14.83 4.17 2.22
C ASP A 430 -15.40 4.75 3.51
N LYS A 431 -14.71 4.55 4.64
CA LYS A 431 -15.13 5.11 5.94
C LYS A 431 -15.04 6.64 5.94
N VAL A 432 -13.99 7.17 5.33
CA VAL A 432 -13.74 8.62 5.30
C VAL A 432 -14.69 9.33 4.34
N LEU A 433 -15.08 8.70 3.23
CA LEU A 433 -16.12 9.20 2.32
C LEU A 433 -17.46 9.37 3.05
N LYS A 434 -17.84 8.41 3.90
CA LYS A 434 -19.06 8.54 4.74
C LYS A 434 -18.96 9.74 5.70
N ILE A 435 -17.81 9.93 6.34
CA ILE A 435 -17.56 11.08 7.23
C ILE A 435 -17.65 12.40 6.46
N ARG A 436 -17.05 12.46 5.26
CA ARG A 436 -17.12 13.60 4.35
C ARG A 436 -18.56 13.94 4.01
N ASP A 437 -19.35 12.94 3.61
CA ASP A 437 -20.74 13.15 3.18
C ASP A 437 -21.60 13.66 4.35
N SER A 438 -21.43 13.08 5.54
CA SER A 438 -22.09 13.55 6.77
C SER A 438 -21.76 15.01 7.11
N LEU A 439 -20.51 15.45 6.89
CA LEU A 439 -20.09 16.84 7.11
C LEU A 439 -20.59 17.80 6.02
N LYS A 440 -20.71 17.32 4.77
CA LYS A 440 -21.29 18.09 3.66
C LYS A 440 -22.79 18.31 3.85
N ASP A 441 -23.51 17.30 4.34
CA ASP A 441 -24.96 17.37 4.58
C ASP A 441 -25.35 18.44 5.60
N ILE A 442 -24.47 18.75 6.56
CA ILE A 442 -24.66 19.83 7.53
C ILE A 442 -24.11 21.19 7.05
N GLY A 443 -23.68 21.29 5.79
CA GLY A 443 -23.30 22.54 5.14
C GLY A 443 -21.83 22.93 5.25
N HIS A 444 -20.95 22.05 5.74
CA HIS A 444 -19.51 22.34 5.72
C HIS A 444 -18.91 22.04 4.34
N ARG A 445 -18.04 22.94 3.87
CA ARG A 445 -17.13 22.62 2.76
C ARG A 445 -16.05 21.69 3.27
N VAL A 446 -15.93 20.53 2.65
CA VAL A 446 -14.93 19.52 2.98
C VAL A 446 -13.98 19.34 1.80
N TRP A 447 -12.68 19.36 2.08
CA TRP A 447 -11.61 19.05 1.16
C TRP A 447 -11.03 17.68 1.52
N MET A 448 -10.88 16.83 0.52
CA MET A 448 -10.32 15.49 0.62
C MET A 448 -9.57 15.18 -0.67
N ASP A 449 -8.55 14.33 -0.57
CA ASP A 449 -7.68 13.86 -1.67
C ASP A 449 -8.41 13.08 -2.79
N VAL A 450 -9.75 13.02 -2.79
CA VAL A 450 -10.58 12.40 -3.84
C VAL A 450 -11.31 13.46 -4.69
N ASP A 451 -11.64 14.61 -4.12
CA ASP A 451 -12.56 15.57 -4.75
C ASP A 451 -11.83 16.66 -5.57
N ASN A 452 -10.53 16.86 -5.36
CA ASN A 452 -9.78 18.02 -5.89
C ASN A 452 -8.33 17.71 -6.28
N MET A 453 -8.03 16.49 -6.73
CA MET A 453 -6.69 16.12 -7.24
C MET A 453 -6.26 16.81 -8.55
N HIS A 454 -6.94 17.88 -8.97
CA HIS A 454 -6.51 18.77 -10.03
C HIS A 454 -5.18 19.47 -9.64
N GLY A 455 -4.04 18.82 -9.88
CA GLY A 455 -2.69 19.40 -9.76
C GLY A 455 -2.09 19.37 -8.35
N SER A 456 -1.97 18.19 -7.72
CA SER A 456 -1.35 18.02 -6.39
C SER A 456 0.17 18.23 -6.38
N THR A 457 0.68 19.41 -6.75
CA THR A 457 1.99 19.82 -6.23
C THR A 457 1.95 19.87 -4.71
N ILE A 458 3.12 19.75 -4.07
CA ILE A 458 3.32 20.08 -2.66
C ILE A 458 2.61 21.40 -2.30
N ASP A 459 2.57 22.36 -3.23
CA ASP A 459 1.89 23.64 -3.07
C ASP A 459 0.37 23.55 -2.96
N SER A 460 -0.30 22.63 -3.67
CA SER A 460 -1.76 22.43 -3.57
C SER A 460 -2.16 21.75 -2.26
N MET A 461 -1.37 20.77 -1.81
CA MET A 461 -1.55 20.15 -0.49
C MET A 461 -1.26 21.15 0.63
N ALA A 462 -0.17 21.93 0.51
CA ALA A 462 0.15 23.00 1.44
C ALA A 462 -1.00 24.02 1.50
N LYS A 463 -1.51 24.43 0.34
CA LYS A 463 -2.63 25.37 0.25
C LYS A 463 -3.92 24.82 0.86
N ALA A 464 -4.22 23.54 0.69
CA ALA A 464 -5.35 22.89 1.36
C ALA A 464 -5.22 22.99 2.89
N VAL A 465 -4.05 22.65 3.43
CA VAL A 465 -3.79 22.80 4.87
C VAL A 465 -3.86 24.27 5.31
N GLU A 466 -3.31 25.20 4.52
CA GLU A 466 -3.31 26.65 4.80
C GLU A 466 -4.71 27.27 4.79
N GLU A 467 -5.58 26.85 3.90
CA GLU A 467 -6.95 27.35 3.79
C GLU A 467 -7.94 26.60 4.70
N ALA A 468 -7.53 25.44 5.23
CA ALA A 468 -8.31 24.68 6.18
C ALA A 468 -8.43 25.43 7.53
N TYR A 469 -9.64 25.44 8.09
CA TYR A 469 -9.85 25.91 9.47
C TYR A 469 -9.83 24.76 10.49
N ILE A 470 -10.17 23.54 10.04
CA ILE A 470 -10.05 22.29 10.80
C ILE A 470 -9.35 21.27 9.91
N VAL A 471 -8.45 20.49 10.50
CA VAL A 471 -7.84 19.32 9.88
C VAL A 471 -8.30 18.09 10.65
N LEU A 472 -9.13 17.27 10.02
CA LEU A 472 -9.50 15.95 10.53
C LEU A 472 -8.37 14.98 10.21
N MET A 473 -7.78 14.39 11.24
CA MET A 473 -6.62 13.50 11.12
C MET A 473 -7.06 12.06 11.36
N CYS A 474 -7.35 11.34 10.28
CA CYS A 474 -7.77 9.94 10.29
C CYS A 474 -6.56 9.02 10.49
N TYR A 475 -6.15 8.84 11.74
CA TYR A 475 -4.91 8.17 12.09
C TYR A 475 -5.07 6.66 12.32
N SER A 476 -4.03 5.94 11.93
CA SER A 476 -3.87 4.48 11.96
C SER A 476 -2.38 4.14 11.81
N PHE A 477 -2.00 2.86 11.87
CA PHE A 477 -0.64 2.39 11.60
C PHE A 477 -0.15 2.79 10.19
N LYS A 478 -0.91 2.52 9.13
CA LYS A 478 -0.66 2.92 7.74
C LYS A 478 -0.63 4.43 7.58
N TYR A 479 -1.47 5.19 8.31
CA TYR A 479 -1.37 6.66 8.34
C TYR A 479 -0.03 7.13 8.91
N LYS A 480 0.40 6.58 10.06
CA LYS A 480 1.69 6.91 10.67
C LYS A 480 2.87 6.60 9.75
N ASN A 481 2.77 5.56 8.96
CA ASN A 481 3.84 5.13 8.07
C ASN A 481 3.77 5.78 6.68
N SER A 482 2.73 6.56 6.37
CA SER A 482 2.59 7.29 5.09
C SER A 482 3.30 8.65 5.15
N ASP A 483 4.23 8.89 4.23
CA ASP A 483 4.98 10.14 4.16
C ASP A 483 4.09 11.33 3.74
N SER A 484 3.10 11.09 2.87
CA SER A 484 2.11 12.11 2.50
C SER A 484 1.29 12.55 3.72
N CYS A 485 0.70 11.58 4.44
CA CYS A 485 -0.07 11.84 5.65
C CYS A 485 0.78 12.54 6.72
N ARG A 486 2.04 12.14 6.86
CA ARG A 486 2.99 12.76 7.78
C ARG A 486 3.26 14.22 7.42
N ASN A 487 3.52 14.52 6.15
CA ASN A 487 3.77 15.89 5.70
C ASN A 487 2.56 16.79 5.97
N GLU A 488 1.35 16.33 5.66
CA GLU A 488 0.12 17.06 5.96
C GLU A 488 -0.06 17.30 7.46
N ALA A 489 0.13 16.27 8.27
CA ALA A 489 0.01 16.33 9.73
C ALA A 489 1.03 17.30 10.36
N GLU A 490 2.30 17.17 9.97
CA GLU A 490 3.38 18.03 10.46
C GLU A 490 3.19 19.47 10.01
N TYR A 491 2.69 19.68 8.79
CA TYR A 491 2.41 21.03 8.28
C TYR A 491 1.21 21.67 8.99
N ALA A 492 0.11 20.94 9.14
CA ALA A 492 -1.05 21.38 9.91
C ALA A 492 -0.68 21.72 11.35
N TYR A 493 0.20 20.92 11.96
CA TYR A 493 0.73 21.16 13.30
C TYR A 493 1.60 22.43 13.36
N THR A 494 2.47 22.63 12.37
CA THR A 494 3.35 23.81 12.25
C THR A 494 2.53 25.09 12.09
N LEU A 495 1.48 25.05 11.27
CA LEU A 495 0.52 26.15 11.09
C LEU A 495 -0.47 26.30 12.25
N LYS A 496 -0.35 25.48 13.31
CA LYS A 496 -1.24 25.47 14.49
C LYS A 496 -2.72 25.36 14.13
N LYS A 497 -3.03 24.58 13.10
CA LYS A 497 -4.41 24.28 12.72
C LYS A 497 -5.14 23.54 13.83
N LYS A 498 -6.46 23.70 13.91
CA LYS A 498 -7.30 22.88 14.80
C LYS A 498 -7.33 21.46 14.25
N ILE A 499 -6.45 20.61 14.80
CA ILE A 499 -6.39 19.18 14.47
C ILE A 499 -7.40 18.44 15.35
N ILE A 500 -8.30 17.69 14.72
CA ILE A 500 -9.23 16.76 15.38
C ILE A 500 -8.82 15.33 15.00
N PRO A 501 -8.23 14.55 15.93
CA PRO A 501 -7.83 13.18 15.66
C PRO A 501 -9.04 12.23 15.56
N LEU A 502 -9.10 11.45 14.48
CA LEU A 502 -10.06 10.37 14.26
C LEU A 502 -9.29 9.04 14.24
N LYS A 503 -9.57 8.16 15.20
CA LYS A 503 -8.90 6.86 15.30
C LYS A 503 -9.57 5.86 14.37
N MET A 504 -8.83 5.35 13.38
CA MET A 504 -9.40 4.47 12.35
C MET A 504 -9.14 2.98 12.58
N GLU A 505 -8.18 2.64 13.43
CA GLU A 505 -7.72 1.27 13.71
C GLU A 505 -7.93 0.90 15.18
N LYS A 506 -8.42 -0.31 15.44
CA LYS A 506 -8.77 -0.73 16.81
C LYS A 506 -7.51 -1.02 17.61
N ASP A 507 -7.49 -0.60 18.87
CA ASP A 507 -6.36 -0.81 19.80
C ASP A 507 -5.02 -0.19 19.37
N TYR A 508 -4.98 0.52 18.23
CA TYR A 508 -3.84 1.32 17.80
C TYR A 508 -3.49 2.42 18.79
N LYS A 509 -2.20 2.55 19.09
CA LYS A 509 -1.64 3.60 19.95
C LYS A 509 -0.62 4.39 19.15
N ALA A 510 -0.94 5.66 18.90
CA ALA A 510 -0.03 6.57 18.24
C ALA A 510 1.21 6.81 19.11
N ASP A 511 2.36 6.78 18.47
CA ASP A 511 3.69 6.93 19.03
C ASP A 511 4.59 7.75 18.07
N GLY A 512 5.80 8.10 18.52
CA GLY A 512 6.73 8.92 17.72
C GLY A 512 6.13 10.29 17.33
N TRP A 513 6.34 10.69 16.08
CA TRP A 513 5.87 11.98 15.54
C TRP A 513 4.35 12.15 15.67
N LEU A 514 3.59 11.09 15.38
CA LEU A 514 2.13 11.11 15.43
C LEU A 514 1.64 11.21 16.87
N GLY A 515 2.27 10.50 17.80
CA GLY A 515 2.00 10.61 19.23
C GLY A 515 2.22 12.03 19.78
N PHE A 516 3.24 12.75 19.29
CA PHE A 516 3.46 14.16 19.64
C PHE A 516 2.35 15.09 19.12
N ILE A 517 1.93 14.89 17.88
CA ILE A 517 0.87 15.73 17.26
C ILE A 517 -0.48 15.46 17.93
N ILE A 518 -0.82 14.20 18.20
CA ILE A 518 -2.07 13.85 18.88
C ILE A 518 -2.03 14.30 20.34
N GLY A 519 -0.97 13.96 21.08
CA GLY A 519 -0.80 14.37 22.47
C GLY A 519 -2.01 14.05 23.35
N ALA A 520 -2.45 15.01 24.16
CA ALA A 520 -3.64 14.89 25.01
C ALA A 520 -4.95 15.36 24.33
N LYS A 521 -4.98 15.45 22.99
CA LYS A 521 -6.20 15.85 22.27
C LYS A 521 -7.28 14.78 22.43
N LYS A 522 -8.53 15.23 22.53
CA LYS A 522 -9.70 14.35 22.42
C LYS A 522 -9.73 13.77 21.01
N PHE A 523 -9.83 12.44 20.92
CA PHE A 523 -9.97 11.72 19.66
C PHE A 523 -11.35 11.09 19.55
N PHE A 524 -11.80 10.84 18.32
CA PHE A 524 -13.07 10.17 18.02
C PHE A 524 -12.80 8.79 17.46
N GLU A 525 -13.51 7.77 17.95
CA GLU A 525 -13.23 6.36 17.68
C GLU A 525 -14.05 5.85 16.48
N PHE A 526 -13.42 5.74 15.31
CA PHE A 526 -13.98 5.24 14.06
C PHE A 526 -13.42 3.85 13.66
N SER A 527 -12.76 3.14 14.58
CA SER A 527 -12.25 1.78 14.37
C SER A 527 -13.31 0.68 14.25
N GLY A 528 -14.60 1.03 14.19
CA GLY A 528 -15.70 0.04 14.21
C GLY A 528 -16.00 -0.53 15.59
N LYS A 529 -15.38 0.00 16.66
CA LYS A 529 -15.69 -0.38 18.05
C LYS A 529 -17.09 0.05 18.50
N TYR A 530 -17.61 1.14 17.95
CA TYR A 530 -18.89 1.74 18.29
C TYR A 530 -19.70 1.97 17.01
N GLU A 531 -21.01 2.13 17.16
CA GLU A 531 -21.90 2.48 16.04
C GLU A 531 -21.48 3.80 15.39
N TYR A 532 -21.48 3.80 14.06
CA TYR A 532 -21.03 4.94 13.25
C TYR A 532 -21.82 6.22 13.60
N GLU A 533 -23.13 6.11 13.71
CA GLU A 533 -24.05 7.22 13.96
C GLU A 533 -23.74 7.95 15.27
N ASP A 534 -23.40 7.22 16.33
CA ASP A 534 -23.07 7.84 17.62
C ASP A 534 -21.79 8.68 17.50
N LYS A 535 -20.79 8.15 16.79
CA LYS A 535 -19.46 8.77 16.70
C LYS A 535 -19.42 9.92 15.71
N VAL A 536 -20.16 9.86 14.61
CA VAL A 536 -20.28 10.97 13.67
C VAL A 536 -21.03 12.15 14.30
N ASN A 537 -22.08 11.89 15.10
CA ASN A 537 -22.77 12.95 15.83
C ASN A 537 -21.88 13.64 16.87
N GLU A 538 -21.05 12.87 17.59
CA GLU A 538 -20.04 13.43 18.50
C GLU A 538 -19.02 14.31 17.76
N LEU A 539 -18.56 13.87 16.58
CA LEU A 539 -17.63 14.61 15.73
C LEU A 539 -18.25 15.91 15.21
N ILE A 540 -19.48 15.84 14.69
CA ILE A 540 -20.22 17.00 14.17
C ILE A 540 -20.33 18.09 15.23
N ARG A 541 -20.65 17.73 16.47
CA ARG A 541 -20.71 18.70 17.57
C ARG A 541 -19.36 19.39 17.82
N GLU A 542 -18.25 18.64 17.84
CA GLU A 542 -16.92 19.20 18.04
C GLU A 542 -16.49 20.10 16.86
N VAL A 543 -16.84 19.73 15.63
CA VAL A 543 -16.60 20.54 14.44
C VAL A 543 -17.38 21.85 14.55
N GLN A 544 -18.66 21.81 14.92
CA GLN A 544 -19.49 23.01 15.08
C GLN A 544 -18.94 23.93 16.17
N GLU A 545 -18.61 23.40 17.35
CA GLU A 545 -18.00 24.17 18.45
C GLU A 545 -16.67 24.84 18.01
N ALA A 546 -15.87 24.14 17.21
CA ALA A 546 -14.61 24.65 16.68
C ALA A 546 -14.80 25.71 15.58
N VAL A 547 -15.90 25.64 14.81
CA VAL A 547 -16.30 26.67 13.85
C VAL A 547 -16.75 27.93 14.59
N ASP A 548 -17.65 27.77 15.56
CA ASP A 548 -18.23 28.89 16.31
C ASP A 548 -17.15 29.68 17.06
N SER A 549 -16.20 28.98 17.70
CA SER A 549 -15.07 29.58 18.43
C SER A 549 -14.07 30.34 17.53
N ASN A 550 -14.01 30.04 16.23
CA ASN A 550 -13.15 30.74 15.26
C ASN A 550 -13.79 32.01 14.69
N THR A 551 -15.09 32.25 14.96
CA THR A 551 -15.84 33.40 14.46
C THR A 551 -15.65 34.65 15.34
N ASP A 552 -15.32 34.48 16.63
CA ASP A 552 -15.19 35.56 17.62
C ASP A 552 -13.90 36.41 17.49
N MET A 553 -12.95 36.04 16.62
CA MET A 553 -11.74 36.85 16.36
C MET A 553 -11.91 37.92 15.26
N LEU A 554 -13.09 38.07 14.66
CA LEU A 554 -13.38 39.02 13.58
C LEU A 554 -14.34 40.14 14.01
N VAL A 555 -13.90 41.03 14.91
CA VAL A 555 -14.60 42.30 15.17
C VAL A 555 -13.67 43.50 14.91
N GLU A 556 -14.00 44.19 13.80
CA GLU A 556 -13.75 45.58 13.38
C GLU A 556 -12.35 46.22 13.45
N VAL A 557 -11.81 46.59 12.28
CA VAL A 557 -10.95 47.78 12.11
C VAL A 557 -11.69 48.78 11.21
N PRO A 558 -12.06 49.99 11.72
CA PRO A 558 -12.71 51.01 10.92
C PRO A 558 -11.78 51.60 9.86
N ALA A 559 -12.37 51.89 8.69
CA ALA A 559 -11.72 52.49 7.53
C ALA A 559 -11.03 53.83 7.85
N LEU A 560 -9.75 53.94 7.49
CA LEU A 560 -9.06 55.21 7.29
C LEU A 560 -8.28 55.13 5.96
N VAL A 561 -9.00 55.43 4.88
CA VAL A 561 -8.41 55.98 3.66
C VAL A 561 -8.34 57.49 3.88
N ASP A 562 -7.13 58.06 3.93
CA ASP A 562 -6.69 59.19 3.09
C ASP A 562 -5.38 59.80 3.61
N LYS A 563 -4.60 60.40 2.70
CA LYS A 563 -3.35 61.18 2.86
C LYS A 563 -2.04 60.39 2.81
N LEU A 564 -1.47 60.29 1.60
CA LEU A 564 -0.36 61.16 1.19
C LEU A 564 0.01 60.91 -0.28
N THR A 565 -0.20 61.95 -1.07
CA THR A 565 0.14 62.09 -2.49
C THR A 565 1.60 62.52 -2.70
N THR A 566 2.20 62.00 -3.79
CA THR A 566 3.25 62.57 -4.67
C THR A 566 4.70 62.73 -4.15
N LYS A 567 5.67 62.02 -4.75
CA LYS A 567 6.42 62.39 -5.98
C LYS A 567 7.47 61.31 -6.38
N PRO A 568 7.92 61.28 -7.65
CA PRO A 568 8.74 60.21 -8.22
C PRO A 568 10.24 60.49 -8.10
N ILE A 569 11.06 59.44 -7.92
CA ILE A 569 12.52 59.49 -8.12
C ILE A 569 12.93 58.28 -8.96
N LEU A 570 13.32 58.57 -10.21
CA LEU A 570 14.20 57.74 -11.04
C LEU A 570 15.65 57.94 -10.54
N GLN A 571 16.36 56.85 -10.23
CA GLN A 571 17.75 56.64 -10.67
C GLN A 571 18.23 55.20 -10.38
N SER A 572 18.38 54.46 -11.47
CA SER A 572 19.51 53.61 -11.87
C SER A 572 20.33 52.86 -10.80
N GLY A 573 20.33 51.53 -10.92
CA GLY A 573 21.42 50.68 -10.43
C GLY A 573 20.99 49.24 -10.18
N SER A 574 20.69 48.47 -11.24
CA SER A 574 20.55 47.02 -11.12
C SER A 574 21.89 46.38 -10.78
N PRO A 575 22.04 45.60 -9.68
CA PRO A 575 23.02 44.54 -9.64
C PRO A 575 22.40 43.32 -10.33
N VAL A 576 23.09 42.87 -11.38
CA VAL A 576 22.85 41.60 -12.07
C VAL A 576 22.85 40.47 -11.03
N MET A 577 21.69 39.87 -10.76
CA MET A 577 21.65 38.61 -10.01
C MET A 577 22.08 37.47 -10.94
N SER A 578 23.21 36.89 -10.59
CA SER A 578 23.83 35.75 -11.26
C SER A 578 23.00 34.50 -11.03
N ALA A 579 22.98 33.61 -12.03
CA ALA A 579 22.33 32.30 -11.96
C ALA A 579 22.83 31.47 -10.75
N PRO A 580 22.00 30.59 -10.16
CA PRO A 580 22.45 29.70 -9.09
C PRO A 580 23.53 28.76 -9.62
N LYS A 581 24.72 28.79 -9.02
CA LYS A 581 25.80 27.85 -9.31
C LYS A 581 25.44 26.43 -8.85
N PRO A 582 26.07 25.38 -9.42
CA PRO A 582 25.76 23.98 -9.15
C PRO A 582 26.02 23.64 -7.67
N LYS A 583 25.14 22.84 -7.07
CA LYS A 583 25.32 22.33 -5.70
C LYS A 583 26.56 21.43 -5.63
N GLU A 584 27.67 21.96 -5.14
CA GLU A 584 28.83 21.16 -4.73
C GLU A 584 28.48 20.23 -3.55
N ASP A 585 29.21 19.12 -3.49
CA ASP A 585 29.03 18.00 -2.58
C ASP A 585 28.96 18.44 -1.10
N GLN A 586 27.76 18.44 -0.50
CA GLN A 586 27.51 18.94 0.87
C GLN A 586 28.38 18.25 1.93
N SER A 587 28.79 17.01 1.65
CA SER A 587 29.69 16.21 2.49
C SER A 587 31.10 16.82 2.57
N ASN A 588 31.57 17.48 1.50
CA ASN A 588 32.89 18.09 1.42
C ASN A 588 32.93 19.44 2.16
N LEU A 589 31.88 20.26 2.02
CA LEU A 589 31.74 21.55 2.71
C LEU A 589 31.73 21.41 4.25
N ILE A 590 30.99 20.43 4.78
CA ILE A 590 30.94 20.16 6.23
C ILE A 590 32.34 19.80 6.76
N ASN A 591 33.11 19.02 6.00
CA ASN A 591 34.47 18.62 6.37
C ASN A 591 35.47 19.80 6.34
N ILE A 592 35.28 20.76 5.43
CA ILE A 592 36.10 21.98 5.34
C ILE A 592 35.80 22.91 6.52
N VAL A 593 34.52 23.25 6.74
CA VAL A 593 34.09 24.19 7.80
C VAL A 593 34.47 23.66 9.20
N ARG A 594 34.41 22.34 9.39
CA ARG A 594 34.83 21.69 10.65
C ARG A 594 36.28 22.01 11.05
N LYS A 595 37.16 22.32 10.09
CA LYS A 595 38.59 22.60 10.28
C LYS A 595 38.92 24.10 10.39
N TRP A 596 37.92 25.00 10.34
CA TRP A 596 38.18 26.45 10.41
C TRP A 596 38.84 26.86 11.73
N THR A 597 39.87 27.69 11.59
CA THR A 597 40.56 28.36 12.71
C THR A 597 39.70 29.48 13.31
N PRO A 598 39.94 29.91 14.56
CA PRO A 598 39.22 31.04 15.15
C PRO A 598 39.27 32.32 14.30
N SER A 599 40.39 32.58 13.61
CA SER A 599 40.53 33.73 12.71
C SER A 599 39.62 33.61 11.47
N GLN A 600 39.43 32.41 10.93
CA GLN A 600 38.51 32.17 9.81
C GLN A 600 37.04 32.31 10.24
N VAL A 601 36.69 31.83 11.44
CA VAL A 601 35.36 32.04 12.01
C VAL A 601 35.08 33.53 12.20
N GLU A 602 36.04 34.29 12.72
CA GLU A 602 35.89 35.73 12.92
C GLU A 602 35.68 36.48 11.60
N LYS A 603 36.47 36.15 10.57
CA LYS A 603 36.29 36.69 9.22
C LYS A 603 34.92 36.35 8.62
N TRP A 604 34.41 35.14 8.86
CA TRP A 604 33.08 34.74 8.41
C TRP A 604 31.96 35.50 9.13
N LEU A 605 32.11 35.73 10.44
CA LEU A 605 31.17 36.57 11.21
C LEU A 605 31.18 38.02 10.71
N ASP A 606 32.36 38.58 10.40
CA ASP A 606 32.49 39.93 9.83
C ASP A 606 31.82 40.03 8.45
N LYS A 607 32.09 39.08 7.55
CA LYS A 607 31.54 39.06 6.20
C LYS A 607 30.01 39.11 6.19
N ASN A 608 29.39 38.43 7.16
CA ASN A 608 27.93 38.28 7.23
C ASN A 608 27.29 39.24 8.25
N ASN A 609 28.03 40.22 8.78
CA ASN A 609 27.54 41.18 9.78
C ASN A 609 26.90 40.53 11.03
N LEU A 610 27.40 39.37 11.45
CA LEU A 610 26.85 38.60 12.56
C LEU A 610 27.32 39.11 13.93
N PRO A 611 26.51 39.00 15.00
CA PRO A 611 26.83 39.56 16.31
C PRO A 611 28.00 38.81 16.99
N LYS A 612 29.23 39.32 16.82
CA LYS A 612 30.46 38.76 17.40
C LYS A 612 30.41 38.55 18.91
N LYS A 613 29.72 39.43 19.64
CA LYS A 613 29.58 39.31 21.11
C LYS A 613 28.86 38.03 21.54
N LEU A 614 27.95 37.51 20.69
CA LEU A 614 27.18 36.28 20.97
C LEU A 614 27.82 35.04 20.31
N LEU A 615 28.32 35.22 19.09
CA LEU A 615 28.75 34.12 18.21
C LEU A 615 30.26 33.92 18.14
N GLY A 616 31.07 34.85 18.65
CA GLY A 616 32.54 34.78 18.59
C GLY A 616 33.17 33.62 19.36
N ARG A 617 32.39 32.90 20.18
CA ARG A 617 32.81 31.68 20.89
C ARG A 617 32.66 30.40 20.04
N LEU A 618 32.00 30.47 18.89
CA LEU A 618 31.80 29.31 18.02
C LEU A 618 33.12 28.92 17.34
N ARG A 619 33.38 27.62 17.25
CA ARG A 619 34.48 27.06 16.45
C ARG A 619 33.92 26.55 15.12
N GLY A 620 34.80 26.32 14.14
CA GLY A 620 34.41 25.73 12.85
C GLY A 620 33.57 24.46 12.98
N LYS A 621 33.91 23.58 13.93
CA LYS A 621 33.10 22.37 14.22
C LYS A 621 31.70 22.67 14.76
N ASP A 622 31.53 23.75 15.53
CA ASP A 622 30.23 24.12 16.09
C ASP A 622 29.34 24.70 14.98
N ILE A 623 29.92 25.46 14.03
CA ILE A 623 29.24 25.99 12.83
C ILE A 623 28.84 24.85 11.87
N ALA A 624 29.75 23.90 11.62
CA ALA A 624 29.46 22.72 10.80
C ALA A 624 28.33 21.87 11.39
N PHE A 625 28.31 21.71 12.72
CA PHE A 625 27.24 21.02 13.42
C PHE A 625 25.91 21.77 13.34
N LEU A 626 25.91 23.10 13.52
CA LEU A 626 24.71 23.92 13.40
C LEU A 626 24.13 23.91 11.97
N ARG A 627 24.98 23.86 10.93
CA ARG A 627 24.53 23.67 9.55
C ARG A 627 23.90 22.30 9.32
N LEU A 628 24.48 21.25 9.90
CA LEU A 628 23.91 19.91 9.83
C LEU A 628 22.56 19.83 10.56
N LEU A 629 22.43 20.48 11.72
CA LEU A 629 21.17 20.61 12.43
C LEU A 629 20.13 21.42 11.64
N ALA A 630 20.52 22.52 11.00
CA ALA A 630 19.62 23.30 10.15
C ALA A 630 19.00 22.42 9.05
N ASN A 631 19.82 21.60 8.39
CA ASN A 631 19.36 20.73 7.30
C ASN A 631 18.57 19.49 7.76
N GLN A 632 18.86 18.93 8.94
CA GLN A 632 18.26 17.68 9.41
C GLN A 632 17.07 17.88 10.36
N SER A 633 17.08 18.96 11.14
CA SER A 633 16.06 19.24 12.16
C SER A 633 15.98 20.74 12.47
N HIS A 634 15.24 21.47 11.63
CA HIS A 634 15.01 22.91 11.80
C HIS A 634 14.51 23.28 13.20
N ASN A 635 13.64 22.48 13.82
CA ASN A 635 13.14 22.74 15.18
C ASN A 635 14.26 22.66 16.24
N THR A 636 15.09 21.61 16.19
CA THR A 636 16.24 21.47 17.10
C THR A 636 17.26 22.59 16.87
N PHE A 637 17.45 23.00 15.62
CA PHE A 637 18.31 24.12 15.25
C PHE A 637 17.82 25.44 15.87
N TYR A 638 16.55 25.81 15.69
CA TYR A 638 15.99 27.04 16.26
C TYR A 638 15.95 27.01 17.80
N GLN A 639 15.66 25.86 18.42
CA GLN A 639 15.77 25.69 19.87
C GLN A 639 17.21 25.90 20.35
N THR A 640 18.19 25.29 19.68
CA THR A 640 19.62 25.44 20.01
C THR A 640 20.08 26.89 19.88
N ILE A 641 19.66 27.59 18.82
CA ILE A 641 19.98 29.01 18.63
C ILE A 641 19.37 29.88 19.74
N ARG A 642 18.11 29.61 20.10
CA ARG A 642 17.38 30.40 21.10
C ARG A 642 17.89 30.18 22.52
N GLU A 643 18.16 28.92 22.88
CA GLU A 643 18.49 28.52 24.25
C GLU A 643 20.00 28.55 24.50
N GLN A 644 20.80 28.02 23.57
CA GLN A 644 22.25 27.94 23.77
C GLN A 644 22.97 29.17 23.27
N LEU A 645 22.59 29.73 22.10
CA LEU A 645 23.24 30.92 21.52
C LEU A 645 22.58 32.23 21.96
N ASN A 646 21.43 32.17 22.64
CA ASN A 646 20.68 33.31 23.17
C ASN A 646 20.31 34.35 22.09
N ILE A 647 20.15 33.92 20.84
CA ILE A 647 19.62 34.75 19.76
C ILE A 647 18.09 34.62 19.80
N LYS A 648 17.41 35.70 20.21
CA LYS A 648 15.97 35.69 20.48
C LYS A 648 15.15 36.49 19.48
N ASP A 649 15.80 37.37 18.71
CA ASP A 649 15.15 38.16 17.67
C ASP A 649 15.17 37.45 16.32
N ILE A 650 14.06 37.58 15.59
CA ILE A 650 13.83 36.92 14.30
C ILE A 650 14.85 37.36 13.25
N LYS A 651 15.24 38.63 13.27
CA LYS A 651 16.21 39.19 12.31
C LYS A 651 17.56 38.49 12.43
N SER A 652 18.13 38.44 13.64
CA SER A 652 19.43 37.78 13.87
C SER A 652 19.38 36.27 13.65
N MET A 653 18.23 35.61 13.89
CA MET A 653 18.05 34.19 13.56
C MET A 653 18.06 33.95 12.06
N SER A 654 17.38 34.80 11.29
CA SER A 654 17.34 34.73 9.82
C SER A 654 18.71 35.03 9.22
N ASP A 655 19.38 36.09 9.68
CA ASP A 655 20.72 36.47 9.22
C ASP A 655 21.73 35.35 9.48
N PHE A 656 21.62 34.67 10.63
CA PHE A 656 22.49 33.53 10.98
C PHE A 656 22.19 32.28 10.15
N LEU A 657 20.92 31.97 9.86
CA LEU A 657 20.55 30.85 8.99
C LEU A 657 21.05 31.06 7.56
N PHE A 658 20.81 32.23 6.98
CA PHE A 658 21.28 32.53 5.62
C PHE A 658 22.81 32.51 5.53
N ALA A 659 23.51 33.04 6.55
CA ALA A 659 24.96 32.94 6.61
C ALA A 659 25.48 31.49 6.65
N LEU A 660 24.73 30.56 7.25
CA LEU A 660 25.07 29.12 7.27
C LEU A 660 24.80 28.44 5.93
N GLU A 661 23.74 28.84 5.21
CA GLU A 661 23.40 28.34 3.87
C GLU A 661 24.43 28.81 2.83
N ASP A 662 24.84 30.08 2.93
CA ASP A 662 25.77 30.76 2.01
C ASP A 662 27.26 30.57 2.35
N ILE A 663 27.63 29.58 3.18
CA ILE A 663 29.06 29.25 3.38
C ILE A 663 29.61 28.65 2.08
N ASP A 664 30.44 29.43 1.40
CA ASP A 664 31.17 29.06 0.18
C ASP A 664 32.67 28.78 0.49
N THR A 665 33.33 27.99 -0.35
CA THR A 665 34.70 27.46 -0.13
C THR A 665 35.83 28.49 -0.22
N ASP A 666 35.58 29.70 -0.73
CA ASP A 666 36.59 30.76 -0.97
C ASP A 666 37.34 31.27 0.30
N MET A 667 37.03 30.78 1.49
CA MET A 667 37.76 31.09 2.74
C MET A 667 39.00 30.19 2.99
N THR A 668 39.34 29.28 2.07
CA THR A 668 40.50 28.37 2.19
C THR A 668 41.81 28.95 1.65
N ASP A 669 41.81 30.06 0.93
CA ASP A 669 43.05 30.67 0.41
C ASP A 669 43.66 31.64 1.41
N LEU A 670 44.49 31.12 2.31
CA LEU A 670 45.55 31.88 3.01
C LEU A 670 46.60 30.90 3.59
N HIS A 671 47.14 30.02 2.75
CA HIS A 671 48.47 29.47 2.94
C HIS A 671 49.38 29.98 1.83
N SER A 672 49.86 31.22 1.95
CA SER A 672 51.16 31.72 1.46
C SER A 672 51.16 33.26 1.34
N SER A 673 51.46 33.97 2.44
CA SER A 673 52.10 35.29 2.38
C SER A 673 52.42 35.80 3.78
N SER A 674 53.38 35.15 4.44
CA SER A 674 54.15 35.78 5.52
C SER A 674 55.45 35.01 5.81
N SER A 675 56.49 35.27 5.02
CA SER A 675 57.89 35.31 5.46
C SER A 675 58.81 35.59 4.26
N LEU A 676 59.41 36.78 4.28
CA LEU A 676 60.67 37.23 3.64
C LEU A 676 60.91 36.96 2.15
#